data_AF-A0AAD9Q4Q5-F1
#
_entry.id   AF-A0AAD9Q4Q5-F1
#
_cell.length_a   1.000
_cell.length_b   1.000
_cell.length_c   1.000
_cell.angle_alpha   90.00
_cell.angle_beta   90.00
_cell.angle_gamma   90.00
#
_symmetry.space_group_name_H-M   'P 1'
#
loop_
_entity.id
_entity.type
_entity.pdbx_description
1 polymer ?
#
loop_
_entity_poly.entity_id
_entity_poly.type
_entity_poly.pdbx_seq_one_letter_code
_entity_poly.pdbx_strand_id
1 'polypeptide(L)'
;MIWWIFIASWFSHGSSINVSISQQSGENNVTCFNPNGSLPCKTINYALRILSNVTFDRETTFVFSLLDEVLFLHSQISIFQPRKIREIYLTSAHESKRTVLRSSSESSGFVLGRKEARRSVSTYNIHVSNIEFELFSKKSAAVVMVWRADNVSFTNCVFRNNKRSGINAFDSGVKIIRCLFVNNSANSEDAAVMVGNSSVAGGAGFVFFELSGLRVIVKNSNFSHNAAVYNNSENFIAPRSLSVLPRLNLLGGGLLVAFLNDSKSNTAIVEDSVFEKNQATFGGGLLHCSCHSSSGNSLKVQRSIFAGNLAAQGGGGLSTSVWDFGTTNTRIENCVIRDNWSRRGGGMNVFIMNYYSSDLQSGISFVNLTLDGNKGRASAAIRLDTALPMSSPVNLKPEFIDCTIKNHGANYRTYTAPFTSQRVDVRFKGRNAFTQNHGAGAVEYHAGVIHVEGSLNFIGNSGSQGGAVFLRSSQITLYPGSELRFEKNFASGNGGAILVWTREMYEFIRPGNPDCFVVYSKDRTPPSQWKAKVSFIGNSAKVKGAAVDISSLDACLWYEKYPFYSVEKALRWNNTFVYNGNFIHPSKDFKPLSGPDYDIATDTHHFKDEDHDDKNIKLSPGERIMLDIEGYDELNHSVFALAVFSQRGISGGSSPLHLNNAMRLLSPVESAKVPFSYHVANDTLYNEVKNGSVYRFQLEDVRSTLKNRYLFNVTAIPCRPGFKFKNTRCVCDKNIEGVLWCSSDGRTVYLQEGYWGGNIDGRLVTYFCPSHYCKCERNGDLPGCVFNAGREDDQCAHNRTGVLCGKCMKGLSVGLRLVKQQIHLNQ
;
A
#
# COMPACT_ATOMS: atom_id res chain seq x y z
N MET A 1 -5.70 33.30 77.07
CA MET A 1 -6.21 34.47 76.32
C MET A 1 -5.04 35.47 76.28
N ILE A 2 -4.66 36.00 75.10
CA ILE A 2 -3.39 36.68 74.77
C ILE A 2 -2.26 35.71 74.33
N TRP A 3 -2.30 35.24 73.07
CA TRP A 3 -1.12 34.83 72.28
C TRP A 3 -1.45 34.62 70.77
N TRP A 4 -2.35 35.44 70.20
CA TRP A 4 -2.80 35.30 68.79
C TRP A 4 -2.88 36.62 68.02
N ILE A 5 -2.08 37.61 68.37
CA ILE A 5 -2.05 38.89 67.65
C ILE A 5 -0.60 39.36 67.50
N PHE A 6 0.13 38.81 66.52
CA PHE A 6 1.30 39.46 65.90
C PHE A 6 1.60 38.84 64.51
N ILE A 7 0.59 38.79 63.64
CA ILE A 7 0.77 38.80 62.17
C ILE A 7 -0.37 39.65 61.60
N ALA A 8 -0.43 40.92 61.99
CA ALA A 8 -1.47 41.84 61.54
C ALA A 8 -0.90 43.27 61.47
N SER A 9 0.00 43.48 60.52
CA SER A 9 0.26 44.74 59.82
C SER A 9 1.46 44.47 58.91
N TRP A 10 1.58 45.22 57.82
CA TRP A 10 2.60 45.11 56.76
C TRP A 10 2.24 44.23 55.56
N PHE A 11 1.20 44.58 54.79
CA PHE A 11 1.19 44.28 53.35
C PHE A 11 0.41 45.37 52.58
N SER A 12 1.14 46.34 52.04
CA SER A 12 0.67 47.26 51.01
C SER A 12 1.47 46.99 49.71
N HIS A 13 0.74 46.91 48.59
CA HIS A 13 1.20 46.59 47.22
C HIS A 13 1.58 45.11 46.98
N GLY A 14 1.28 44.59 45.77
CA GLY A 14 1.23 43.16 45.40
C GLY A 14 2.26 42.28 46.13
N SER A 15 1.79 41.45 47.05
CA SER A 15 2.65 40.70 47.97
C SER A 15 3.15 39.40 47.32
N SER A 16 4.45 39.29 47.08
CA SER A 16 5.13 38.03 46.78
C SER A 16 5.53 37.34 48.10
N ILE A 17 5.23 36.06 48.24
CA ILE A 17 5.54 35.25 49.41
C ILE A 17 6.52 34.17 48.97
N ASN A 18 7.74 34.25 49.47
CA ASN A 18 8.80 33.29 49.16
C ASN A 18 8.93 32.28 50.30
N VAL A 19 8.85 31.00 49.98
CA VAL A 19 8.99 29.89 50.93
C VAL A 19 10.11 28.98 50.45
N SER A 20 11.19 28.92 51.21
CA SER A 20 12.33 28.04 50.93
C SER A 20 12.08 26.64 51.49
N ILE A 21 12.52 25.61 50.76
CA ILE A 21 12.32 24.20 51.12
C ILE A 21 13.66 23.46 51.08
N SER A 22 14.03 22.81 52.18
CA SER A 22 15.22 21.94 52.28
C SER A 22 14.93 20.78 53.24
N GLN A 23 15.09 19.55 52.78
CA GLN A 23 15.06 18.34 53.61
C GLN A 23 16.28 18.25 54.54
N GLN A 24 17.40 18.87 54.16
CA GLN A 24 18.66 18.83 54.92
C GLN A 24 18.68 19.83 56.08
N SER A 25 18.32 21.10 55.82
CA SER A 25 18.42 22.18 56.81
C SER A 25 17.08 22.71 57.32
N GLY A 26 15.96 22.17 56.82
CA GLY A 26 14.62 22.66 57.15
C GLY A 26 13.90 21.93 58.27
N GLU A 27 12.93 22.62 58.88
CA GLU A 27 11.99 22.08 59.86
C GLU A 27 10.53 22.35 59.44
N ASN A 28 9.61 21.46 59.81
CA ASN A 28 8.17 21.61 59.52
C ASN A 28 7.46 22.30 60.70
N ASN A 29 7.79 23.57 60.95
CA ASN A 29 7.21 24.39 62.02
C ASN A 29 6.76 25.77 61.48
N VAL A 30 6.10 26.57 62.32
CA VAL A 30 5.50 27.85 61.89
C VAL A 30 6.55 28.85 61.40
N THR A 31 7.79 28.76 61.92
CA THR A 31 8.89 29.67 61.57
C THR A 31 9.36 29.54 60.11
N CYS A 32 9.12 28.40 59.44
CA CYS A 32 9.52 28.22 58.05
C CYS A 32 8.64 28.97 57.02
N PHE A 33 7.49 29.51 57.46
CA PHE A 33 6.65 30.37 56.63
C PHE A 33 7.05 31.86 56.71
N ASN A 34 8.04 32.21 57.54
CA ASN A 34 8.46 33.59 57.71
C ASN A 34 9.35 34.03 56.53
N PRO A 35 8.93 35.03 55.71
CA PRO A 35 9.72 35.51 54.57
C PRO A 35 11.09 36.07 54.95
N ASN A 36 11.25 36.52 56.21
CA ASN A 36 12.50 37.05 56.76
C ASN A 36 13.23 36.06 57.68
N GLY A 37 12.73 34.83 57.82
CA GLY A 37 13.34 33.78 58.63
C GLY A 37 14.43 33.03 57.86
N SER A 38 15.50 32.62 58.56
CA SER A 38 16.61 31.84 57.97
C SER A 38 16.29 30.36 57.77
N LEU A 39 15.18 29.86 58.32
CA LEU A 39 14.88 28.42 58.38
C LEU A 39 13.93 27.97 57.25
N PRO A 40 14.35 27.08 56.33
CA PRO A 40 13.47 26.56 55.29
C PRO A 40 12.48 25.52 55.82
N CYS A 41 11.38 25.27 55.09
CA CYS A 41 10.46 24.18 55.43
C CYS A 41 11.07 22.83 55.05
N LYS A 42 10.90 21.81 55.91
CA LYS A 42 11.47 20.47 55.65
C LYS A 42 10.85 19.74 54.46
N THR A 43 9.57 19.97 54.19
CA THR A 43 8.83 19.22 53.17
C THR A 43 7.92 20.11 52.32
N ILE A 44 7.76 19.77 51.05
CA ILE A 44 6.87 20.48 50.11
C ILE A 44 5.42 20.48 50.61
N ASN A 45 4.92 19.34 51.09
CA ASN A 45 3.55 19.23 51.60
C ASN A 45 3.28 20.16 52.80
N TYR A 46 4.27 20.34 53.68
CA TYR A 46 4.14 21.29 54.78
C TYR A 46 4.17 22.73 54.27
N ALA A 47 5.13 23.07 53.40
CA ALA A 47 5.24 24.40 52.80
C ALA A 47 3.93 24.84 52.10
N LEU A 48 3.28 23.94 51.37
CA LEU A 48 2.03 24.22 50.66
C LEU A 48 0.83 24.51 51.59
N ARG A 49 0.91 24.21 52.90
CA ARG A 49 -0.17 24.54 53.86
C ARG A 49 -0.42 26.04 53.97
N ILE A 50 0.56 26.88 53.62
CA ILE A 50 0.39 28.34 53.58
C ILE A 50 -0.75 28.77 52.64
N LEU A 51 -1.03 27.98 51.60
CA LEU A 51 -2.11 28.26 50.64
C LEU A 51 -3.51 28.20 51.29
N SER A 52 -3.64 27.47 52.41
CA SER A 52 -4.89 27.36 53.17
C SER A 52 -5.14 28.53 54.12
N ASN A 53 -4.15 29.43 54.28
CA ASN A 53 -4.29 30.58 55.15
C ASN A 53 -5.30 31.59 54.56
N VAL A 54 -6.30 31.93 55.38
CA VAL A 54 -7.48 32.70 54.99
C VAL A 54 -7.16 34.18 54.76
N THR A 55 -6.01 34.67 55.23
CA THR A 55 -5.61 36.09 55.18
C THR A 55 -5.22 36.61 53.80
N PHE A 56 -5.05 35.76 52.78
CA PHE A 56 -4.60 36.16 51.44
C PHE A 56 -5.76 36.48 50.49
N ASP A 57 -6.58 37.48 50.79
CA ASP A 57 -7.74 37.90 49.97
C ASP A 57 -7.39 38.80 48.77
N ARG A 58 -6.11 39.11 48.57
CA ARG A 58 -5.59 39.94 47.47
C ARG A 58 -4.76 39.14 46.47
N GLU A 59 -4.43 39.77 45.35
CA GLU A 59 -3.49 39.23 44.36
C GLU A 59 -2.16 38.90 45.04
N THR A 60 -1.75 37.63 44.98
CA THR A 60 -0.61 37.10 45.75
C THR A 60 0.15 36.09 44.91
N THR A 61 1.47 36.25 44.86
CA THR A 61 2.38 35.31 44.21
C THR A 61 3.09 34.48 45.26
N PHE A 62 2.95 33.15 45.22
CA PHE A 62 3.66 32.23 46.10
C PHE A 62 4.83 31.62 45.34
N VAL A 63 6.04 31.78 45.84
CA VAL A 63 7.25 31.19 45.25
C VAL A 63 7.83 30.16 46.21
N PHE A 64 7.75 28.89 45.84
CA PHE A 64 8.32 27.76 46.56
C PHE A 64 9.66 27.38 45.94
N SER A 65 10.75 27.70 46.64
CA SER A 65 12.12 27.50 46.17
C SER A 65 12.75 26.26 46.81
N LEU A 66 13.12 25.28 45.99
CA LEU A 66 13.78 24.05 46.43
C LEU A 66 15.29 24.29 46.53
N LEU A 67 15.83 24.25 47.75
CA LEU A 67 17.24 24.55 48.02
C LEU A 67 18.15 23.33 47.78
N ASP A 68 17.67 22.13 48.05
CA ASP A 68 18.48 20.92 47.88
C ASP A 68 18.60 20.55 46.40
N GLU A 69 19.76 19.97 46.03
CA GLU A 69 19.94 19.41 44.69
C GLU A 69 19.08 18.15 44.47
N VAL A 70 18.81 17.38 45.53
CA VAL A 70 17.99 16.16 45.49
C VAL A 70 17.02 16.14 46.67
N LEU A 71 15.73 15.94 46.40
CA LEU A 71 14.70 15.69 47.42
C LEU A 71 13.99 14.36 47.18
N PHE A 72 13.67 13.65 48.27
CA PHE A 72 12.92 12.40 48.25
C PHE A 72 11.44 12.63 48.64
N LEU A 73 10.52 12.19 47.77
CA LEU A 73 9.08 12.31 47.99
C LEU A 73 8.50 11.02 48.56
N HIS A 74 8.05 11.09 49.81
CA HIS A 74 7.45 9.96 50.55
C HIS A 74 5.93 9.84 50.36
N SER A 75 5.28 10.91 49.88
CA SER A 75 3.83 10.98 49.72
C SER A 75 3.46 11.74 48.46
N GLN A 76 2.21 11.62 48.04
CA GLN A 76 1.64 12.46 46.99
C GLN A 76 1.61 13.93 47.45
N ILE A 77 1.94 14.84 46.54
CA ILE A 77 1.86 16.28 46.71
C ILE A 77 0.60 16.78 46.01
N SER A 78 -0.30 17.41 46.75
CA SER A 78 -1.56 17.93 46.21
C SER A 78 -1.55 19.45 46.22
N ILE A 79 -1.72 20.06 45.05
CA ILE A 79 -1.80 21.51 44.89
C ILE A 79 -3.19 21.89 44.39
N PHE A 80 -3.89 22.71 45.17
CA PHE A 80 -5.23 23.19 44.85
C PHE A 80 -5.26 24.71 45.00
N GLN A 81 -5.51 25.42 43.90
CA GLN A 81 -5.55 26.88 43.85
C GLN A 81 -6.85 27.36 43.18
N PRO A 82 -7.95 27.52 43.93
CA PRO A 82 -9.23 27.90 43.35
C PRO A 82 -9.32 29.38 42.94
N ARG A 83 -8.38 30.24 43.35
CA ARG A 83 -8.45 31.69 43.11
C ARG A 83 -7.60 32.10 41.91
N LYS A 84 -8.24 32.64 40.87
CA LYS A 84 -7.60 33.13 39.62
C LYS A 84 -6.62 34.29 39.80
N ILE A 85 -6.66 34.97 40.94
CA ILE A 85 -5.78 36.12 41.27
C ILE A 85 -4.52 35.69 42.04
N ARG A 86 -4.35 34.39 42.30
CA ARG A 86 -3.16 33.88 42.98
C ARG A 86 -2.31 33.12 41.98
N GLU A 87 -1.00 33.27 42.11
CA GLU A 87 0.00 32.61 41.28
C GLU A 87 0.86 31.70 42.17
N ILE A 88 1.15 30.49 41.71
CA ILE A 88 2.02 29.54 42.44
C ILE A 88 3.21 29.18 41.55
N TYR A 89 4.42 29.45 42.03
CA TYR A 89 5.67 29.04 41.42
C TYR A 89 6.32 27.97 42.28
N LEU A 90 6.65 26.82 41.71
CA LEU A 90 7.46 25.77 42.32
C LEU A 90 8.72 25.59 41.48
N THR A 91 9.88 25.96 42.03
CA THR A 91 11.12 26.03 41.27
C THR A 91 12.34 25.57 42.07
N SER A 92 13.36 25.12 41.36
CA SER A 92 14.73 25.06 41.93
C SER A 92 15.18 26.46 42.33
N ALA A 93 15.83 26.57 43.48
CA ALA A 93 16.50 27.79 43.93
C ALA A 93 17.80 28.06 43.15
N HIS A 94 18.34 27.05 42.48
CA HIS A 94 19.55 27.16 41.67
C HIS A 94 19.18 27.57 40.24
N GLU A 95 19.60 28.77 39.82
CA GLU A 95 19.29 29.26 38.47
C GLU A 95 19.94 28.42 37.36
N SER A 96 21.08 27.79 37.64
CA SER A 96 21.87 27.02 36.68
C SER A 96 21.71 25.50 36.79
N LYS A 97 21.01 25.00 37.82
CA LYS A 97 20.84 23.56 38.08
C LYS A 97 19.38 23.21 38.36
N ARG A 98 18.97 22.01 37.92
CA ARG A 98 17.67 21.46 38.26
C ARG A 98 17.74 20.76 39.62
N THR A 99 16.70 20.94 40.42
CA THR A 99 16.48 20.09 41.60
C THR A 99 15.87 18.77 41.16
N VAL A 100 16.44 17.65 41.62
CA VAL A 100 15.96 16.30 41.34
C VAL A 100 14.97 15.86 42.42
N LEU A 101 13.73 15.61 42.04
CA LEU A 101 12.70 14.99 42.86
C LEU A 101 12.66 13.48 42.57
N ARG A 102 13.01 12.67 43.57
CA ARG A 102 12.98 11.21 43.50
C ARG A 102 11.84 10.62 44.30
N SER A 103 11.24 9.56 43.78
CA SER A 103 10.28 8.75 44.53
C SER A 103 10.99 7.94 45.62
N SER A 104 10.49 8.01 46.86
CA SER A 104 10.87 7.11 47.97
C SER A 104 9.70 6.25 48.45
N SER A 105 8.55 6.35 47.78
CA SER A 105 7.31 5.62 48.08
C SER A 105 6.53 5.41 46.80
N GLU A 106 5.88 4.25 46.66
CA GLU A 106 5.14 3.93 45.45
C GLU A 106 4.03 4.94 45.13
N SER A 107 3.42 5.57 46.14
CA SER A 107 2.34 6.54 45.99
C SER A 107 2.80 7.99 45.76
N SER A 108 4.11 8.25 45.68
CA SER A 108 4.60 9.61 45.48
C SER A 108 4.26 10.13 44.08
N GLY A 109 4.16 11.45 43.95
CA GLY A 109 3.78 12.13 42.71
C GLY A 109 3.09 13.45 43.00
N PHE A 110 2.58 14.12 41.97
CA PHE A 110 1.87 15.39 42.07
C PHE A 110 0.46 15.27 41.53
N VAL A 111 -0.48 15.92 42.21
CA VAL A 111 -1.86 16.12 41.75
C VAL A 111 -2.16 17.61 41.80
N LEU A 112 -2.42 18.19 40.64
CA LEU A 112 -2.81 19.58 40.47
C LEU A 112 -4.32 19.62 40.16
N GLY A 113 -5.10 20.24 41.03
CA GLY A 113 -6.56 20.33 40.90
C GLY A 113 -7.33 19.10 41.38
N ARG A 114 -8.63 19.03 41.04
CA ARG A 114 -9.57 18.01 41.56
C ARG A 114 -10.34 17.31 40.43
N LYS A 115 -10.43 15.98 40.52
CA LYS A 115 -11.19 15.14 39.58
C LYS A 115 -12.70 15.42 39.61
N GLU A 116 -13.27 15.64 40.79
CA GLU A 116 -14.72 15.73 41.04
C GLU A 116 -15.28 17.16 41.08
N ALA A 117 -14.54 18.16 40.62
CA ALA A 117 -15.09 19.52 40.58
C ALA A 117 -16.39 19.56 39.74
N ARG A 118 -17.33 20.48 40.00
CA ARG A 118 -18.46 20.75 39.09
C ARG A 118 -17.91 21.02 37.67
N ARG A 119 -18.72 20.93 36.60
CA ARG A 119 -18.33 21.12 35.17
C ARG A 119 -17.68 22.49 34.88
N SER A 120 -16.54 22.77 35.47
CA SER A 120 -15.81 24.03 35.47
C SER A 120 -14.36 23.77 35.91
N VAL A 121 -13.47 24.68 35.52
CA VAL A 121 -12.10 24.69 36.03
C VAL A 121 -12.11 24.92 37.55
N SER A 122 -11.24 24.21 38.25
CA SER A 122 -11.15 24.17 39.71
C SER A 122 -9.84 24.72 40.26
N THR A 123 -8.83 24.87 39.41
CA THR A 123 -7.48 25.27 39.81
C THR A 123 -6.84 26.15 38.74
N TYR A 124 -6.09 27.18 39.17
CA TYR A 124 -5.52 28.18 38.28
C TYR A 124 -4.06 28.48 38.62
N ASN A 125 -3.28 28.91 37.62
CA ASN A 125 -1.99 29.59 37.75
C ASN A 125 -0.95 28.83 38.58
N ILE A 126 -0.56 27.64 38.11
CA ILE A 126 0.49 26.83 38.72
C ILE A 126 1.66 26.70 37.74
N HIS A 127 2.83 27.13 38.17
CA HIS A 127 4.03 27.24 37.36
C HIS A 127 5.13 26.41 38.01
N VAL A 128 5.63 25.41 37.29
CA VAL A 128 6.69 24.51 37.73
C VAL A 128 7.90 24.73 36.83
N SER A 129 9.08 24.97 37.41
CA SER A 129 10.29 25.23 36.62
C SER A 129 11.56 24.61 37.19
N ASN A 130 12.49 24.27 36.32
CA ASN A 130 13.83 23.80 36.68
C ASN A 130 13.83 22.59 37.63
N ILE A 131 12.92 21.64 37.41
CA ILE A 131 12.79 20.43 38.24
C ILE A 131 12.94 19.17 37.38
N GLU A 132 13.67 18.19 37.89
CA GLU A 132 13.78 16.85 37.32
C GLU A 132 12.99 15.85 38.17
N PHE A 133 12.10 15.08 37.54
CA PHE A 133 11.29 14.05 38.16
C PHE A 133 11.79 12.67 37.74
N GLU A 134 12.30 11.90 38.69
CA GLU A 134 13.03 10.65 38.43
C GLU A 134 12.53 9.46 39.26
N LEU A 135 12.56 8.27 38.65
CA LEU A 135 12.38 6.96 39.32
C LEU A 135 11.02 6.74 39.98
N PHE A 136 9.95 7.33 39.45
CA PHE A 136 8.61 7.12 39.99
C PHE A 136 8.03 5.74 39.61
N SER A 137 7.39 5.07 40.58
CA SER A 137 6.82 3.71 40.46
C SER A 137 5.59 3.61 39.52
N LYS A 138 5.01 2.40 39.34
CA LYS A 138 3.81 2.14 38.50
C LYS A 138 2.46 2.49 39.17
N LYS A 139 2.41 2.90 40.45
CA LYS A 139 1.14 2.95 41.21
C LYS A 139 0.11 3.97 40.70
N SER A 140 0.53 5.02 39.98
CA SER A 140 -0.36 6.06 39.45
C SER A 140 -0.19 6.22 37.94
N ALA A 141 -1.17 6.84 37.28
CA ALA A 141 -1.16 7.03 35.83
C ALA A 141 -0.01 7.93 35.33
N ALA A 142 0.42 8.90 36.13
CA ALA A 142 1.53 9.80 35.79
C ALA A 142 2.30 10.26 37.03
N VAL A 143 3.49 10.84 36.82
CA VAL A 143 4.24 11.56 37.84
C VAL A 143 3.45 12.80 38.27
N VAL A 144 2.91 13.55 37.30
CA VAL A 144 2.07 14.72 37.53
C VAL A 144 0.71 14.52 36.89
N MET A 145 -0.32 14.49 37.72
CA MET A 145 -1.72 14.46 37.30
C MET A 145 -2.28 15.88 37.35
N VAL A 146 -2.93 16.32 36.27
CA VAL A 146 -3.57 17.64 36.20
C VAL A 146 -5.06 17.44 35.93
N TRP A 147 -5.92 17.99 36.79
CA TRP A 147 -7.36 17.86 36.71
C TRP A 147 -8.04 19.21 36.71
N ARG A 148 -8.81 19.50 35.66
CA ARG A 148 -9.68 20.69 35.58
C ARG A 148 -8.93 21.94 36.02
N ALA A 149 -7.75 22.16 35.45
CA ALA A 149 -6.88 23.28 35.80
C ALA A 149 -6.60 24.16 34.57
N ASP A 150 -6.42 25.45 34.76
CA ASP A 150 -6.09 26.37 33.67
C ASP A 150 -4.86 27.22 34.02
N ASN A 151 -4.14 27.65 32.99
CA ASN A 151 -2.85 28.32 33.09
C ASN A 151 -1.81 27.56 33.94
N VAL A 152 -1.72 26.23 33.75
CA VAL A 152 -0.65 25.42 34.34
C VAL A 152 0.55 25.42 33.40
N SER A 153 1.78 25.51 33.91
CA SER A 153 2.99 25.45 33.07
C SER A 153 4.15 24.67 33.67
N PHE A 154 4.91 24.03 32.79
CA PHE A 154 6.17 23.34 33.07
C PHE A 154 7.24 23.93 32.16
N THR A 155 8.27 24.52 32.76
CA THR A 155 9.36 25.15 32.01
C THR A 155 10.70 24.57 32.41
N ASN A 156 11.48 24.10 31.43
CA ASN A 156 12.81 23.53 31.67
C ASN A 156 12.81 22.33 32.65
N CYS A 157 11.72 21.55 32.65
CA CYS A 157 11.57 20.36 33.49
C CYS A 157 12.01 19.09 32.77
N VAL A 158 12.40 18.08 33.54
CA VAL A 158 12.79 16.75 33.02
C VAL A 158 11.94 15.68 33.69
N PHE A 159 11.38 14.76 32.91
CA PHE A 159 10.68 13.57 33.36
C PHE A 159 11.44 12.37 32.83
N ARG A 160 12.16 11.67 33.71
CA ARG A 160 13.10 10.63 33.29
C ARG A 160 12.95 9.33 34.08
N ASN A 161 13.09 8.19 33.38
CA ASN A 161 13.16 6.86 33.98
C ASN A 161 11.94 6.54 34.88
N ASN A 162 10.76 7.03 34.52
CA ASN A 162 9.54 6.79 35.29
C ASN A 162 8.81 5.58 34.74
N LYS A 163 8.32 4.70 35.63
CA LYS A 163 7.50 3.54 35.24
C LYS A 163 6.03 3.92 34.99
N ARG A 164 5.77 5.19 34.68
CA ARG A 164 4.47 5.81 34.39
C ARG A 164 4.69 7.07 33.55
N SER A 165 3.64 7.61 32.93
CA SER A 165 3.72 8.86 32.14
C SER A 165 4.34 9.99 32.95
N GLY A 166 5.02 10.93 32.30
CA GLY A 166 5.47 12.16 32.95
C GLY A 166 4.29 13.01 33.41
N ILE A 167 3.42 13.38 32.47
CA ILE A 167 2.25 14.23 32.74
C ILE A 167 1.01 13.66 32.09
N ASN A 168 -0.09 13.52 32.85
CA ASN A 168 -1.42 13.31 32.29
C ASN A 168 -2.35 14.42 32.77
N ALA A 169 -2.98 15.09 31.81
CA ALA A 169 -3.85 16.23 32.06
C ALA A 169 -5.24 15.99 31.47
N PHE A 170 -6.27 16.23 32.29
CA PHE A 170 -7.66 16.01 31.96
C PHE A 170 -8.44 17.31 32.11
N ASP A 171 -9.13 17.71 31.04
CA ASP A 171 -9.87 18.97 30.95
C ASP A 171 -9.05 20.16 31.47
N SER A 172 -7.79 20.28 31.03
CA SER A 172 -6.86 21.28 31.58
C SER A 172 -6.09 22.06 30.51
N GLY A 173 -5.83 23.35 30.78
CA GLY A 173 -4.93 24.22 30.03
C GLY A 173 -3.50 24.13 30.55
N VAL A 174 -2.59 23.60 29.72
CA VAL A 174 -1.20 23.26 30.13
C VAL A 174 -0.18 23.74 29.10
N LYS A 175 0.89 24.40 29.58
CA LYS A 175 2.05 24.79 28.77
C LYS A 175 3.27 23.94 29.15
N ILE A 176 3.90 23.29 28.18
CA ILE A 176 5.15 22.54 28.32
C ILE A 176 6.19 23.24 27.45
N ILE A 177 7.22 23.80 28.06
CA ILE A 177 8.22 24.61 27.37
C ILE A 177 9.62 24.11 27.74
N ARG A 178 10.44 23.78 26.75
CA ARG A 178 11.83 23.33 26.96
C ARG A 178 11.93 22.11 27.90
N CYS A 179 10.97 21.19 27.83
CA CYS A 179 10.95 20.02 28.72
C CYS A 179 11.49 18.76 28.03
N LEU A 180 11.98 17.82 28.83
CA LEU A 180 12.47 16.52 28.37
C LEU A 180 11.63 15.39 28.98
N PHE A 181 11.13 14.48 28.16
CA PHE A 181 10.45 13.24 28.55
C PHE A 181 11.28 12.08 28.04
N VAL A 182 12.00 11.41 28.92
CA VAL A 182 13.03 10.42 28.55
C VAL A 182 12.78 9.10 29.26
N ASN A 183 12.62 8.01 28.50
CA ASN A 183 12.52 6.66 29.06
C ASN A 183 11.40 6.52 30.12
N ASN A 184 10.23 7.09 29.83
CA ASN A 184 9.03 6.89 30.65
C ASN A 184 8.17 5.78 30.05
N SER A 185 7.52 4.96 30.88
CA SER A 185 6.63 3.89 30.43
C SER A 185 5.18 4.15 30.82
N ALA A 186 4.21 3.43 30.23
CA ALA A 186 2.88 3.32 30.80
C ALA A 186 2.92 2.51 32.11
N ASN A 187 1.99 2.81 33.01
CA ASN A 187 1.91 2.17 34.32
C ASN A 187 1.14 0.84 34.32
N SER A 188 0.38 0.56 33.26
CA SER A 188 -0.36 -0.68 33.03
C SER A 188 -0.07 -1.20 31.62
N GLU A 189 -0.03 -2.52 31.49
CA GLU A 189 0.04 -3.23 30.21
C GLU A 189 -1.37 -3.63 29.69
N ASP A 190 -2.40 -3.38 30.50
CA ASP A 190 -3.76 -3.79 30.21
C ASP A 190 -4.42 -2.85 29.18
N ALA A 191 -5.27 -3.42 28.33
CA ALA A 191 -5.94 -2.69 27.25
C ALA A 191 -6.98 -1.69 27.82
N ALA A 192 -7.65 -2.04 28.92
CA ALA A 192 -8.67 -1.18 29.51
C ALA A 192 -8.06 0.02 30.25
N VAL A 193 -8.02 1.18 29.59
CA VAL A 193 -7.62 2.46 30.21
C VAL A 193 -8.71 2.94 31.18
N MET A 194 -8.37 3.05 32.45
CA MET A 194 -9.21 3.70 33.47
C MET A 194 -8.73 5.14 33.71
N VAL A 195 -9.62 6.11 33.52
CA VAL A 195 -9.30 7.54 33.63
C VAL A 195 -8.77 7.89 35.02
N GLY A 196 -7.52 8.36 35.04
CA GLY A 196 -6.80 8.73 36.25
C GLY A 196 -5.97 7.61 36.88
N ASN A 197 -6.25 6.35 36.53
CA ASN A 197 -5.56 5.17 37.07
C ASN A 197 -4.58 4.57 36.07
N SER A 198 -4.90 4.65 34.78
CA SER A 198 -4.05 4.17 33.69
C SER A 198 -3.37 5.34 32.98
N SER A 199 -2.10 5.16 32.63
CA SER A 199 -1.36 6.07 31.76
C SER A 199 -2.05 6.21 30.41
N VAL A 200 -2.23 7.46 29.95
CA VAL A 200 -2.82 7.73 28.63
C VAL A 200 -1.75 7.93 27.54
N ALA A 201 -0.48 8.02 27.90
CA ALA A 201 0.67 8.08 26.99
C ALA A 201 1.94 7.54 27.65
N GLY A 202 3.00 7.30 26.88
CA GLY A 202 4.33 7.01 27.44
C GLY A 202 5.00 8.27 28.01
N GLY A 203 5.03 9.36 27.25
CA GLY A 203 5.60 10.64 27.68
C GLY A 203 4.59 11.55 28.38
N ALA A 204 3.68 12.18 27.62
CA ALA A 204 2.64 13.04 28.16
C ALA A 204 1.29 12.88 27.44
N GLY A 205 0.18 13.07 28.14
CA GLY A 205 -1.15 12.96 27.55
C GLY A 205 -2.12 14.05 27.98
N PHE A 206 -2.90 14.55 27.02
CA PHE A 206 -3.89 15.59 27.20
C PHE A 206 -5.24 15.10 26.70
N VAL A 207 -6.22 15.05 27.60
CA VAL A 207 -7.56 14.53 27.30
C VAL A 207 -8.60 15.59 27.65
N PHE A 208 -9.42 15.97 26.69
CA PHE A 208 -10.54 16.89 26.85
C PHE A 208 -11.85 16.09 26.78
N PHE A 209 -12.64 16.12 27.83
CA PHE A 209 -13.93 15.43 27.91
C PHE A 209 -15.10 16.37 27.68
N GLU A 210 -15.22 17.41 28.49
CA GLU A 210 -16.45 18.24 28.52
C GLU A 210 -16.16 19.72 28.69
N LEU A 211 -14.95 20.11 29.12
CA LEU A 211 -14.60 21.52 29.21
C LEU A 211 -14.23 22.09 27.85
N SER A 212 -14.46 23.39 27.71
CA SER A 212 -14.34 24.12 26.46
C SER A 212 -13.37 25.30 26.59
N GLY A 213 -12.75 25.68 25.47
CA GLY A 213 -11.88 26.87 25.41
C GLY A 213 -10.52 26.71 26.09
N LEU A 214 -10.09 25.48 26.39
CA LEU A 214 -8.79 25.21 27.00
C LEU A 214 -7.69 25.10 25.95
N ARG A 215 -6.46 25.41 26.38
CA ARG A 215 -5.30 25.43 25.49
C ARG A 215 -4.13 24.63 26.04
N VAL A 216 -3.63 23.71 25.22
CA VAL A 216 -2.37 23.00 25.46
C VAL A 216 -1.31 23.51 24.48
N ILE A 217 -0.13 23.83 25.00
CA ILE A 217 1.03 24.26 24.20
C ILE A 217 2.23 23.41 24.60
N VAL A 218 2.81 22.69 23.65
CA VAL A 218 4.08 21.96 23.80
C VAL A 218 5.09 22.59 22.86
N LYS A 219 6.15 23.17 23.40
CA LYS A 219 7.15 23.91 22.63
C LYS A 219 8.58 23.55 23.03
N ASN A 220 9.47 23.47 22.04
CA ASN A 220 10.92 23.25 22.25
C ASN A 220 11.21 22.02 23.13
N SER A 221 10.41 20.96 23.03
CA SER A 221 10.45 19.83 23.96
C SER A 221 10.85 18.54 23.26
N ASN A 222 11.45 17.61 24.02
CA ASN A 222 11.92 16.32 23.50
C ASN A 222 11.19 15.16 24.21
N PHE A 223 10.65 14.25 23.41
CA PHE A 223 10.07 12.99 23.84
C PHE A 223 10.91 11.86 23.26
N SER A 224 11.72 11.20 24.08
CA SER A 224 12.61 10.13 23.62
C SER A 224 12.48 8.85 24.43
N HIS A 225 12.50 7.71 23.73
CA HIS A 225 12.47 6.37 24.33
C HIS A 225 11.27 6.12 25.27
N ASN A 226 10.16 6.84 25.08
CA ASN A 226 8.97 6.63 25.90
C ASN A 226 8.15 5.46 25.34
N ALA A 227 7.48 4.73 26.23
CA ALA A 227 6.74 3.52 25.89
C ALA A 227 5.31 3.56 26.43
N ALA A 228 4.32 3.55 25.55
CA ALA A 228 2.94 3.21 25.91
C ALA A 228 2.68 1.71 25.72
N VAL A 229 1.45 1.26 25.99
CA VAL A 229 1.03 -0.14 25.72
C VAL A 229 1.31 -0.49 24.26
N TYR A 230 1.96 -1.63 24.04
CA TYR A 230 2.42 -2.11 22.75
C TYR A 230 1.76 -3.46 22.42
N ASN A 231 0.70 -3.45 21.61
CA ASN A 231 0.00 -4.68 21.20
C ASN A 231 0.31 -5.05 19.75
N ASN A 232 1.15 -6.07 19.56
CA ASN A 232 1.60 -6.55 18.25
C ASN A 232 0.77 -7.74 17.70
N SER A 233 -0.38 -8.05 18.30
CA SER A 233 -1.26 -9.12 17.83
C SER A 233 -1.63 -8.91 16.36
N GLU A 234 -1.59 -10.00 15.58
CA GLU A 234 -1.92 -9.93 14.16
C GLU A 234 -3.41 -9.73 13.90
N ASN A 235 -4.24 -10.26 14.80
CA ASN A 235 -5.69 -10.17 14.76
C ASN A 235 -6.20 -9.05 15.67
N PHE A 236 -5.41 -7.98 15.83
CA PHE A 236 -5.81 -6.85 16.65
C PHE A 236 -7.06 -6.18 16.05
N ILE A 237 -8.13 -6.19 16.83
CA ILE A 237 -9.36 -5.44 16.54
C ILE A 237 -9.34 -4.24 17.47
N ALA A 238 -9.31 -3.04 16.89
CA ALA A 238 -9.50 -1.83 17.67
C ALA A 238 -10.88 -1.91 18.36
N PRO A 239 -10.97 -1.71 19.68
CA PRO A 239 -12.24 -1.77 20.37
C PRO A 239 -13.21 -0.74 19.77
N ARG A 240 -14.48 -1.13 19.57
CA ARG A 240 -15.52 -0.21 19.10
C ARG A 240 -15.75 0.86 20.16
N SER A 241 -15.80 2.12 19.73
CA SER A 241 -16.32 3.25 20.51
C SER A 241 -17.83 3.05 20.67
N LEU A 242 -18.26 2.32 21.70
CA LEU A 242 -19.66 2.31 22.10
C LEU A 242 -19.72 2.71 23.57
N SER A 243 -20.16 3.94 23.78
CA SER A 243 -20.79 4.47 24.99
C SER A 243 -19.99 4.32 26.30
N VAL A 244 -19.58 5.47 26.86
CA VAL A 244 -19.12 5.64 28.26
C VAL A 244 -17.70 5.12 28.54
N LEU A 245 -16.71 5.72 27.89
CA LEU A 245 -15.36 5.77 28.43
C LEU A 245 -14.63 4.43 28.74
N PRO A 246 -14.87 3.24 28.12
CA PRO A 246 -13.98 2.11 28.33
C PRO A 246 -13.11 1.90 27.09
N ARG A 247 -11.79 1.84 27.31
CA ARG A 247 -10.79 1.24 26.40
C ARG A 247 -10.25 2.17 25.31
N LEU A 248 -9.67 3.31 25.72
CA LEU A 248 -8.69 4.05 24.92
C LEU A 248 -7.42 3.19 24.68
N ASN A 249 -7.52 2.01 24.06
CA ASN A 249 -6.38 1.24 23.53
C ASN A 249 -5.52 2.09 22.56
N LEU A 250 -5.99 3.28 22.24
CA LEU A 250 -5.37 4.39 21.56
C LEU A 250 -4.51 5.21 22.56
N LEU A 251 -3.35 4.67 22.93
CA LEU A 251 -2.32 5.38 23.71
C LEU A 251 -1.19 5.85 22.79
N GLY A 252 -0.71 7.08 22.98
CA GLY A 252 0.45 7.63 22.23
C GLY A 252 1.77 7.34 22.93
N GLY A 253 2.83 7.02 22.19
CA GLY A 253 4.12 6.67 22.78
C GLY A 253 4.83 7.88 23.38
N GLY A 254 5.09 8.90 22.57
CA GLY A 254 5.60 10.20 23.03
C GLY A 254 4.50 11.08 23.60
N LEU A 255 3.47 11.38 22.80
CA LEU A 255 2.39 12.29 23.16
C LEU A 255 1.00 11.78 22.75
N LEU A 256 -0.01 12.00 23.60
CA LEU A 256 -1.43 11.86 23.27
C LEU A 256 -2.15 13.23 23.34
N VAL A 257 -2.98 13.52 22.34
CA VAL A 257 -4.00 14.57 22.38
C VAL A 257 -5.36 13.98 22.00
N ALA A 258 -6.34 14.03 22.91
CA ALA A 258 -7.66 13.44 22.69
C ALA A 258 -8.79 14.45 22.95
N PHE A 259 -9.66 14.65 21.95
CA PHE A 259 -10.91 15.39 22.07
C PHE A 259 -12.08 14.39 22.11
N LEU A 260 -12.79 14.33 23.23
CA LEU A 260 -13.81 13.32 23.50
C LEU A 260 -15.13 13.99 23.91
N ASN A 261 -16.19 13.16 24.01
CA ASN A 261 -17.54 13.50 24.48
C ASN A 261 -18.04 14.84 23.88
N ASP A 262 -18.30 15.85 24.72
CA ASP A 262 -18.87 17.15 24.33
C ASP A 262 -17.83 18.28 24.40
N SER A 263 -16.54 17.95 24.34
CA SER A 263 -15.47 18.96 24.35
C SER A 263 -15.56 19.89 23.14
N LYS A 264 -15.46 21.20 23.40
CA LYS A 264 -15.62 22.24 22.36
C LYS A 264 -14.54 23.31 22.39
N SER A 265 -14.16 23.79 21.21
CA SER A 265 -13.29 24.96 21.07
C SER A 265 -11.94 24.87 21.81
N ASN A 266 -11.45 23.65 22.06
CA ASN A 266 -10.13 23.44 22.67
C ASN A 266 -9.04 23.46 21.60
N THR A 267 -7.82 23.80 22.00
CA THR A 267 -6.69 23.95 21.08
C THR A 267 -5.45 23.27 21.62
N ALA A 268 -4.83 22.40 20.83
CA ALA A 268 -3.53 21.82 21.12
C ALA A 268 -2.50 22.27 20.08
N ILE A 269 -1.36 22.80 20.54
CA ILE A 269 -0.25 23.25 19.69
C ILE A 269 1.02 22.51 20.09
N VAL A 270 1.65 21.84 19.14
CA VAL A 270 2.96 21.20 19.28
C VAL A 270 3.92 21.87 18.30
N GLU A 271 5.02 22.41 18.80
CA GLU A 271 5.90 23.28 18.04
C GLU A 271 7.36 23.04 18.38
N ASP A 272 8.24 23.07 17.37
CA ASP A 272 9.69 23.04 17.54
C ASP A 272 10.15 21.86 18.44
N SER A 273 9.51 20.69 18.29
CA SER A 273 9.67 19.55 19.21
C SER A 273 10.17 18.29 18.51
N VAL A 274 10.78 17.39 19.27
CA VAL A 274 11.38 16.14 18.76
C VAL A 274 10.75 14.93 19.43
N PHE A 275 10.38 13.94 18.62
CA PHE A 275 9.82 12.66 19.02
C PHE A 275 10.71 11.55 18.47
N GLU A 276 11.52 10.94 19.34
CA GLU A 276 12.52 9.96 18.94
C GLU A 276 12.35 8.61 19.63
N LYS A 277 12.33 7.52 18.86
CA LYS A 277 12.38 6.14 19.39
C LYS A 277 11.31 5.84 20.45
N ASN A 278 10.15 6.48 20.34
CA ASN A 278 9.01 6.17 21.21
C ASN A 278 8.26 4.96 20.66
N GLN A 279 7.56 4.23 21.53
CA GLN A 279 6.79 3.05 21.15
C GLN A 279 5.36 3.06 21.69
N ALA A 280 4.42 2.59 20.87
CA ALA A 280 3.01 2.43 21.24
C ALA A 280 2.27 1.43 20.35
N THR A 281 0.99 1.20 20.62
CA THR A 281 0.10 0.45 19.71
C THR A 281 -0.24 1.29 18.48
N PHE A 282 -0.59 2.57 18.69
CA PHE A 282 -0.82 3.55 17.63
C PHE A 282 -0.07 4.85 17.95
N GLY A 283 0.41 5.58 16.94
CA GLY A 283 1.02 6.89 17.17
C GLY A 283 2.26 6.80 18.06
N GLY A 284 3.31 6.12 17.57
CA GLY A 284 4.55 5.92 18.33
C GLY A 284 5.13 7.24 18.82
N GLY A 285 5.28 8.22 17.93
CA GLY A 285 5.63 9.59 18.32
C GLY A 285 4.45 10.35 18.92
N LEU A 286 3.37 10.50 18.15
CA LEU A 286 2.16 11.23 18.56
C LEU A 286 0.88 10.52 18.12
N LEU A 287 -0.09 10.44 19.03
CA LEU A 287 -1.45 10.00 18.74
C LEU A 287 -2.45 11.14 18.95
N HIS A 288 -3.33 11.32 17.98
CA HIS A 288 -4.45 12.25 18.04
C HIS A 288 -5.77 11.54 17.75
N CYS A 289 -6.81 11.86 18.52
CA CYS A 289 -8.16 11.39 18.25
C CYS A 289 -9.24 12.44 18.56
N SER A 290 -10.23 12.55 17.66
CA SER A 290 -11.51 13.24 17.87
C SER A 290 -12.64 12.21 17.86
N CYS A 291 -13.44 12.11 18.93
CA CYS A 291 -14.47 11.08 19.08
C CYS A 291 -15.79 11.65 19.64
N HIS A 292 -16.85 10.83 19.62
CA HIS A 292 -18.20 11.18 20.12
C HIS A 292 -18.75 12.45 19.46
N SER A 293 -19.16 13.46 20.25
CA SER A 293 -19.76 14.71 19.78
C SER A 293 -18.79 15.90 19.87
N SER A 294 -17.48 15.63 19.94
CA SER A 294 -16.46 16.68 20.11
C SER A 294 -16.46 17.59 18.88
N SER A 295 -16.48 18.91 19.08
CA SER A 295 -16.65 19.85 17.96
C SER A 295 -15.86 21.15 18.10
N GLY A 296 -15.36 21.68 16.99
CA GLY A 296 -14.62 22.96 16.97
C GLY A 296 -13.25 22.92 17.65
N ASN A 297 -12.73 21.73 17.98
CA ASN A 297 -11.40 21.57 18.54
C ASN A 297 -10.33 21.59 17.44
N SER A 298 -9.12 22.05 17.76
CA SER A 298 -8.02 22.12 16.81
C SER A 298 -6.71 21.52 17.34
N LEU A 299 -5.99 20.84 16.45
CA LEU A 299 -4.63 20.38 16.67
C LEU A 299 -3.71 21.01 15.62
N LYS A 300 -2.67 21.70 16.06
CA LYS A 300 -1.59 22.19 15.20
C LYS A 300 -0.26 21.56 15.61
N VAL A 301 0.43 20.91 14.67
CA VAL A 301 1.80 20.41 14.85
C VAL A 301 2.69 21.12 13.84
N GLN A 302 3.75 21.77 14.29
CA GLN A 302 4.63 22.55 13.40
C GLN A 302 6.11 22.40 13.71
N ARG A 303 6.96 22.44 12.67
CA ARG A 303 8.42 22.49 12.79
C ARG A 303 9.00 21.42 13.72
N SER A 304 8.47 20.21 13.61
CA SER A 304 8.78 19.10 14.53
C SER A 304 9.34 17.89 13.79
N ILE A 305 10.07 17.04 14.51
CA ILE A 305 10.75 15.85 13.96
C ILE A 305 10.21 14.60 14.62
N PHE A 306 9.81 13.61 13.81
CA PHE A 306 9.39 12.28 14.23
C PHE A 306 10.37 11.25 13.66
N ALA A 307 11.27 10.73 14.49
CA ALA A 307 12.37 9.87 14.05
C ALA A 307 12.40 8.52 14.78
N GLY A 308 12.47 7.42 14.03
CA GLY A 308 12.73 6.10 14.61
C GLY A 308 11.65 5.59 15.57
N ASN A 309 10.43 6.13 15.54
CA ASN A 309 9.34 5.71 16.41
C ASN A 309 8.69 4.43 15.91
N LEU A 310 8.13 3.65 16.84
CA LEU A 310 7.57 2.33 16.60
C LEU A 310 6.09 2.30 16.99
N ALA A 311 5.21 1.91 16.05
CA ALA A 311 3.82 1.59 16.37
C ALA A 311 3.49 0.14 16.00
N ALA A 312 2.88 -0.60 16.92
CA ALA A 312 2.56 -2.00 16.67
C ALA A 312 1.51 -2.18 15.56
N GLN A 313 0.53 -1.27 15.48
CA GLN A 313 -0.60 -1.34 14.56
C GLN A 313 -0.55 -0.26 13.48
N GLY A 314 -0.44 1.02 13.86
CA GLY A 314 -0.32 2.07 12.84
C GLY A 314 0.15 3.44 13.31
N GLY A 315 0.69 4.20 12.37
CA GLY A 315 1.23 5.55 12.61
C GLY A 315 2.47 5.51 13.51
N GLY A 316 3.59 4.99 12.99
CA GLY A 316 4.84 4.92 13.75
C GLY A 316 5.29 6.31 14.20
N GLY A 317 5.34 7.26 13.28
CA GLY A 317 5.55 8.67 13.61
C GLY A 317 4.30 9.30 14.23
N LEU A 318 3.21 9.36 13.46
CA LEU A 318 1.98 10.02 13.87
C LEU A 318 0.73 9.20 13.49
N SER A 319 -0.28 9.20 14.34
CA SER A 319 -1.61 8.69 14.01
C SER A 319 -2.67 9.71 14.35
N THR A 320 -3.59 9.94 13.42
CA THR A 320 -4.79 10.77 13.65
C THR A 320 -6.04 9.94 13.35
N SER A 321 -7.07 10.09 14.18
CA SER A 321 -8.32 9.37 13.98
C SER A 321 -9.54 10.20 14.32
N VAL A 322 -10.61 10.02 13.55
CA VAL A 322 -11.88 10.73 13.72
C VAL A 322 -13.00 9.69 13.78
N TRP A 323 -13.76 9.68 14.87
CA TRP A 323 -14.76 8.65 15.16
C TRP A 323 -16.14 9.27 15.43
N ASP A 324 -17.18 8.47 15.22
CA ASP A 324 -18.56 8.76 15.61
C ASP A 324 -19.11 10.04 14.96
N PHE A 325 -19.34 11.11 15.73
CA PHE A 325 -19.80 12.41 15.25
C PHE A 325 -18.74 13.50 15.49
N GLY A 326 -17.51 13.10 15.80
CA GLY A 326 -16.43 14.01 16.15
C GLY A 326 -15.99 14.81 14.93
N THR A 327 -15.72 16.10 15.14
CA THR A 327 -15.07 16.93 14.13
C THR A 327 -13.62 17.22 14.50
N THR A 328 -12.80 17.49 13.49
CA THR A 328 -11.39 17.78 13.69
C THR A 328 -10.92 18.92 12.81
N ASN A 329 -10.13 19.82 13.37
CA ASN A 329 -9.32 20.76 12.60
C ASN A 329 -7.84 20.46 12.88
N THR A 330 -7.28 19.51 12.13
CA THR A 330 -5.90 19.05 12.28
C THR A 330 -5.01 19.64 11.20
N ARG A 331 -3.93 20.29 11.61
CA ARG A 331 -2.91 20.82 10.71
C ARG A 331 -1.52 20.42 11.15
N ILE A 332 -0.78 19.78 10.25
CA ILE A 332 0.61 19.38 10.48
C ILE A 332 1.46 20.07 9.42
N GLU A 333 2.42 20.90 9.83
CA GLU A 333 3.19 21.69 8.89
C GLU A 333 4.69 21.75 9.17
N ASN A 334 5.50 21.82 8.11
CA ASN A 334 6.96 21.96 8.21
C ASN A 334 7.61 20.87 9.08
N CYS A 335 7.12 19.62 8.99
CA CYS A 335 7.62 18.51 9.82
C CYS A 335 8.40 17.49 8.99
N VAL A 336 9.34 16.81 9.65
CA VAL A 336 10.11 15.70 9.09
C VAL A 336 9.73 14.40 9.81
N ILE A 337 9.29 13.40 9.05
CA ILE A 337 8.85 12.10 9.56
C ILE A 337 9.71 11.03 8.89
N ARG A 338 10.68 10.51 9.64
CA ARG A 338 11.70 9.63 9.07
C ARG A 338 11.97 8.38 9.89
N ASP A 339 12.35 7.31 9.20
CA ASP A 339 12.82 6.07 9.82
C ASP A 339 11.84 5.43 10.81
N ASN A 340 10.55 5.79 10.76
CA ASN A 340 9.53 5.23 11.66
C ASN A 340 9.05 3.88 11.14
N TRP A 341 8.55 3.03 12.03
CA TRP A 341 8.01 1.72 11.68
C TRP A 341 6.62 1.50 12.24
N SER A 342 5.73 0.95 11.42
CA SER A 342 4.47 0.37 11.90
C SER A 342 3.96 -0.74 11.00
N ARG A 343 2.96 -1.51 11.47
CA ARG A 343 2.28 -2.48 10.60
C ARG A 343 1.55 -1.79 9.45
N ARG A 344 0.92 -0.63 9.70
CA ARG A 344 0.14 0.16 8.73
C ARG A 344 0.44 1.65 8.87
N GLY A 345 0.93 2.30 7.82
CA GLY A 345 1.24 3.74 7.90
C GLY A 345 2.48 3.99 8.77
N GLY A 346 3.65 3.58 8.28
CA GLY A 346 4.92 3.64 9.04
C GLY A 346 5.24 5.05 9.53
N GLY A 347 5.18 6.03 8.63
CA GLY A 347 5.24 7.44 8.98
C GLY A 347 3.93 7.91 9.64
N MET A 348 2.82 7.79 8.92
CA MET A 348 1.53 8.35 9.29
C MET A 348 0.36 7.40 9.05
N ASN A 349 -0.62 7.43 9.96
CA ASN A 349 -1.91 6.77 9.81
C ASN A 349 -3.06 7.76 10.01
N VAL A 350 -4.01 7.79 9.09
CA VAL A 350 -5.22 8.63 9.12
C VAL A 350 -6.43 7.72 9.02
N PHE A 351 -7.20 7.63 10.09
CA PHE A 351 -8.35 6.73 10.17
C PHE A 351 -9.65 7.52 10.36
N ILE A 352 -10.58 7.37 9.42
CA ILE A 352 -11.81 8.19 9.35
C ILE A 352 -13.04 7.28 9.51
N MET A 353 -13.80 7.46 10.59
CA MET A 353 -14.98 6.68 10.96
C MET A 353 -16.16 7.56 11.43
N ASN A 354 -16.22 8.81 10.98
CA ASN A 354 -17.29 9.71 11.40
C ASN A 354 -18.52 9.61 10.47
N TYR A 355 -19.73 9.58 11.04
CA TYR A 355 -20.98 9.31 10.31
C TYR A 355 -21.62 10.57 9.70
N TYR A 356 -21.29 11.78 10.18
CA TYR A 356 -21.97 13.02 9.77
C TYR A 356 -21.10 14.29 9.87
N SER A 357 -19.93 14.34 9.23
CA SER A 357 -19.36 15.66 8.93
C SER A 357 -20.07 16.23 7.72
N SER A 358 -20.82 17.31 7.88
CA SER A 358 -20.94 18.28 6.79
C SER A 358 -19.52 18.73 6.41
N ASP A 359 -19.25 18.92 5.12
CA ASP A 359 -17.92 19.27 4.57
C ASP A 359 -17.28 20.52 5.22
N LEU A 360 -18.06 21.30 5.96
CA LEU A 360 -17.68 22.62 6.49
C LEU A 360 -17.07 22.60 7.90
N GLN A 361 -17.15 21.49 8.65
CA GLN A 361 -16.73 21.49 10.06
C GLN A 361 -15.42 20.75 10.38
N SER A 362 -14.92 19.90 9.48
CA SER A 362 -13.67 19.17 9.69
C SER A 362 -12.66 19.42 8.57
N GLY A 363 -11.39 19.57 8.93
CA GLY A 363 -10.27 19.71 8.02
C GLY A 363 -9.05 18.97 8.53
N ILE A 364 -8.38 18.25 7.62
CA ILE A 364 -7.05 17.67 7.86
C ILE A 364 -6.13 18.20 6.78
N SER A 365 -5.04 18.88 7.17
CA SER A 365 -4.04 19.39 6.23
C SER A 365 -2.62 19.04 6.65
N PHE A 366 -1.83 18.65 5.65
CA PHE A 366 -0.43 18.29 5.74
C PHE A 366 0.34 19.24 4.82
N VAL A 367 1.19 20.09 5.39
CA VAL A 367 1.81 21.19 4.64
C VAL A 367 3.32 21.16 4.77
N ASN A 368 4.04 21.16 3.64
CA ASN A 368 5.49 21.12 3.62
C ASN A 368 6.06 19.99 4.50
N LEU A 369 5.53 18.78 4.32
CA LEU A 369 6.00 17.59 5.03
C LEU A 369 7.04 16.83 4.22
N THR A 370 8.05 16.31 4.91
CA THR A 370 8.98 15.34 4.34
C THR A 370 8.82 14.00 5.04
N LEU A 371 8.43 12.97 4.29
CA LEU A 371 8.39 11.59 4.72
C LEU A 371 9.52 10.83 4.06
N ASP A 372 10.44 10.28 4.85
CA ASP A 372 11.72 9.73 4.35
C ASP A 372 12.07 8.40 5.03
N GLY A 373 12.28 7.34 4.25
CA GLY A 373 12.85 6.09 4.77
C GLY A 373 12.00 5.35 5.81
N ASN A 374 10.71 5.69 5.94
CA ASN A 374 9.81 4.98 6.86
C ASN A 374 9.57 3.54 6.37
N LYS A 375 9.13 2.66 7.27
CA LYS A 375 9.00 1.23 7.02
C LYS A 375 7.66 0.71 7.55
N GLY A 376 7.15 -0.35 6.92
CA GLY A 376 5.98 -1.04 7.44
C GLY A 376 5.59 -2.27 6.63
N ARG A 377 4.63 -3.05 7.15
CA ARG A 377 4.07 -4.19 6.41
C ARG A 377 3.09 -3.74 5.34
N ALA A 378 2.31 -2.70 5.61
CA ALA A 378 1.48 -2.01 4.65
C ALA A 378 1.72 -0.51 4.79
N SER A 379 1.89 0.17 3.66
CA SER A 379 1.93 1.64 3.60
C SER A 379 3.05 2.22 4.46
N ALA A 380 4.30 2.08 4.00
CA ALA A 380 5.47 2.53 4.75
C ALA A 380 5.44 4.03 5.10
N ALA A 381 4.89 4.88 4.23
CA ALA A 381 4.79 6.32 4.48
C ALA A 381 3.45 6.70 5.12
N ILE A 382 2.34 6.51 4.39
CA ILE A 382 1.02 7.03 4.75
C ILE A 382 -0.05 5.98 4.48
N ARG A 383 -0.88 5.70 5.49
CA ARG A 383 -2.12 4.95 5.35
C ARG A 383 -3.32 5.89 5.57
N LEU A 384 -4.24 5.89 4.61
CA LEU A 384 -5.54 6.52 4.73
C LEU A 384 -6.62 5.43 4.61
N ASP A 385 -7.46 5.29 5.63
CA ASP A 385 -8.54 4.31 5.58
C ASP A 385 -9.76 4.69 6.43
N THR A 386 -10.85 3.97 6.15
CA THR A 386 -12.13 4.07 6.83
C THR A 386 -12.68 2.67 7.11
N ALA A 387 -13.45 2.54 8.19
CA ALA A 387 -14.28 1.36 8.45
C ALA A 387 -15.78 1.66 8.40
N LEU A 388 -16.18 2.79 7.79
CA LEU A 388 -17.57 3.06 7.46
C LEU A 388 -18.11 2.01 6.47
N PRO A 389 -19.41 1.67 6.49
CA PRO A 389 -20.03 0.82 5.47
C PRO A 389 -19.81 1.36 4.06
N MET A 390 -19.82 0.49 3.03
CA MET A 390 -19.62 0.92 1.64
C MET A 390 -20.67 1.93 1.15
N SER A 391 -21.89 1.86 1.69
CA SER A 391 -22.99 2.79 1.39
C SER A 391 -22.82 4.18 2.03
N SER A 392 -21.89 4.33 2.97
CA SER A 392 -21.66 5.61 3.66
C SER A 392 -20.50 6.35 3.00
N PRO A 393 -20.71 7.59 2.53
CA PRO A 393 -19.63 8.39 1.94
C PRO A 393 -18.63 8.85 3.02
N VAL A 394 -17.37 9.03 2.61
CA VAL A 394 -16.33 9.66 3.44
C VAL A 394 -16.20 11.12 2.99
N ASN A 395 -16.72 12.04 3.78
CA ASN A 395 -16.78 13.46 3.42
C ASN A 395 -15.47 14.22 3.74
N LEU A 396 -14.65 13.70 4.64
CA LEU A 396 -13.39 14.35 5.02
C LEU A 396 -12.28 13.99 4.02
N LYS A 397 -11.75 15.01 3.33
CA LYS A 397 -10.69 14.87 2.32
C LYS A 397 -9.38 15.47 2.82
N PRO A 398 -8.39 14.65 3.26
CA PRO A 398 -7.10 15.17 3.68
C PRO A 398 -6.38 15.92 2.55
N GLU A 399 -5.82 17.08 2.88
CA GLU A 399 -5.07 17.92 1.94
C GLU A 399 -3.55 17.77 2.16
N PHE A 400 -2.82 17.53 1.08
CA PHE A 400 -1.35 17.50 1.03
C PHE A 400 -0.85 18.68 0.21
N ILE A 401 -0.06 19.55 0.84
CA ILE A 401 0.40 20.80 0.27
C ILE A 401 1.92 20.81 0.30
N ASP A 402 2.56 20.90 -0.86
CA ASP A 402 4.04 20.97 -0.98
C ASP A 402 4.78 19.82 -0.26
N CYS A 403 4.24 18.60 -0.28
CA CYS A 403 4.79 17.45 0.45
C CYS A 403 5.72 16.59 -0.40
N THR A 404 6.74 16.00 0.25
CA THR A 404 7.69 15.06 -0.38
C THR A 404 7.66 13.71 0.33
N ILE A 405 7.44 12.64 -0.43
CA ILE A 405 7.42 11.24 0.03
C ILE A 405 8.54 10.49 -0.70
N LYS A 406 9.58 10.08 0.02
CA LYS A 406 10.79 9.55 -0.62
C LYS A 406 11.47 8.39 0.09
N ASN A 407 12.26 7.64 -0.67
CA ASN A 407 13.16 6.58 -0.19
C ASN A 407 12.49 5.47 0.63
N HIS A 408 11.21 5.16 0.34
CA HIS A 408 10.54 4.02 0.97
C HIS A 408 10.82 2.76 0.15
N GLY A 409 11.34 1.72 0.82
CA GLY A 409 11.59 0.43 0.20
C GLY A 409 10.63 -0.64 0.71
N ALA A 410 9.80 -1.17 -0.17
CA ALA A 410 9.06 -2.40 0.09
C ALA A 410 10.01 -3.60 -0.04
N ASN A 411 9.96 -4.53 0.92
CA ASN A 411 10.66 -5.81 0.86
C ASN A 411 9.64 -6.96 0.87
N TYR A 412 10.09 -8.22 0.95
CA TYR A 412 9.22 -9.40 0.96
C TYR A 412 8.19 -9.43 2.12
N ARG A 413 8.32 -8.57 3.14
CA ARG A 413 7.36 -8.41 4.25
C ARG A 413 6.46 -7.18 4.11
N THR A 414 6.68 -6.36 3.07
CA THR A 414 5.88 -5.17 2.75
C THR A 414 4.99 -5.47 1.55
N TYR A 415 3.68 -5.39 1.75
CA TYR A 415 2.69 -5.87 0.78
C TYR A 415 2.17 -4.79 -0.17
N THR A 416 2.37 -3.50 0.13
CA THR A 416 1.72 -2.38 -0.59
C THR A 416 2.66 -1.20 -0.80
N ALA A 417 2.25 -0.29 -1.69
CA ALA A 417 2.92 1.00 -1.93
C ALA A 417 3.07 1.83 -0.63
N PRO A 418 4.04 2.76 -0.54
CA PRO A 418 4.27 3.55 0.67
C PRO A 418 3.11 4.49 1.00
N PHE A 419 2.39 4.99 -0.01
CA PHE A 419 1.16 5.72 0.17
C PHE A 419 -0.01 4.86 -0.28
N THR A 420 -0.97 4.61 0.63
CA THR A 420 -2.19 3.90 0.25
C THR A 420 -3.43 4.60 0.75
N SER A 421 -4.47 4.63 -0.06
CA SER A 421 -5.81 5.05 0.34
C SER A 421 -6.85 3.98 0.06
N GLN A 422 -7.76 3.78 1.01
CA GLN A 422 -8.94 2.94 0.83
C GLN A 422 -10.20 3.77 1.13
N ARG A 423 -10.93 4.12 0.06
CA ARG A 423 -12.19 4.88 0.08
C ARG A 423 -12.13 6.32 0.61
N VAL A 424 -10.96 6.81 0.97
CA VAL A 424 -10.77 8.20 1.39
C VAL A 424 -10.29 8.99 0.19
N ASP A 425 -10.93 10.10 -0.15
CA ASP A 425 -10.47 11.02 -1.19
C ASP A 425 -9.34 11.91 -0.66
N VAL A 426 -8.40 12.31 -1.52
CA VAL A 426 -7.30 13.21 -1.14
C VAL A 426 -7.15 14.36 -2.11
N ARG A 427 -6.61 15.47 -1.62
CA ARG A 427 -6.28 16.63 -2.44
C ARG A 427 -4.80 16.97 -2.34
N PHE A 428 -4.12 16.99 -3.47
CA PHE A 428 -2.74 17.46 -3.59
C PHE A 428 -2.73 18.88 -4.13
N LYS A 429 -2.28 19.84 -3.32
CA LYS A 429 -2.12 21.25 -3.68
C LYS A 429 -0.65 21.66 -3.77
N GLY A 430 -0.34 22.65 -4.59
CA GLY A 430 1.05 23.13 -4.72
C GLY A 430 1.93 22.10 -5.43
N ARG A 431 3.17 21.87 -4.95
CA ARG A 431 4.15 20.97 -5.57
C ARG A 431 4.42 19.74 -4.70
N ASN A 432 3.73 18.64 -5.01
CA ASN A 432 3.91 17.37 -4.30
C ASN A 432 4.79 16.41 -5.12
N ALA A 433 5.60 15.60 -4.43
CA ALA A 433 6.52 14.68 -5.08
C ALA A 433 6.62 13.32 -4.36
N PHE A 434 6.60 12.26 -5.16
CA PHE A 434 6.92 10.90 -4.77
C PHE A 434 8.20 10.48 -5.49
N THR A 435 9.28 10.28 -4.76
CA THR A 435 10.60 10.08 -5.36
C THR A 435 11.33 8.87 -4.81
N GLN A 436 11.93 8.06 -5.69
CA GLN A 436 12.81 6.94 -5.28
C GLN A 436 12.14 5.97 -4.29
N ASN A 437 10.86 5.66 -4.49
CA ASN A 437 10.17 4.62 -3.74
C ASN A 437 10.25 3.30 -4.51
N HIS A 438 10.62 2.21 -3.86
CA HIS A 438 10.98 0.96 -4.52
C HIS A 438 10.20 -0.26 -4.02
N GLY A 439 9.99 -1.25 -4.90
CA GLY A 439 9.41 -2.56 -4.62
C GLY A 439 7.91 -2.69 -4.88
N ALA A 440 7.10 -1.67 -4.53
CA ALA A 440 5.64 -1.72 -4.65
C ALA A 440 5.02 -0.46 -5.29
N GLY A 441 5.83 0.33 -6.00
CA GLY A 441 5.41 1.63 -6.54
C GLY A 441 5.40 2.71 -5.45
N ALA A 442 4.80 3.86 -5.75
CA ALA A 442 4.67 4.99 -4.84
C ALA A 442 3.27 5.11 -4.21
N VAL A 443 2.22 4.84 -4.99
CA VAL A 443 0.82 5.00 -4.57
C VAL A 443 0.00 3.78 -4.96
N GLU A 444 -0.82 3.29 -4.04
CA GLU A 444 -1.89 2.33 -4.31
C GLU A 444 -3.22 2.91 -3.82
N TYR A 445 -4.19 3.04 -4.71
CA TYR A 445 -5.45 3.73 -4.42
C TYR A 445 -6.65 2.86 -4.76
N HIS A 446 -7.55 2.70 -3.80
CA HIS A 446 -8.71 1.82 -3.94
C HIS A 446 -10.02 2.55 -3.61
N ALA A 447 -10.93 2.59 -4.59
CA ALA A 447 -12.30 3.08 -4.44
C ALA A 447 -12.43 4.53 -3.92
N GLY A 448 -11.59 5.43 -4.41
CA GLY A 448 -11.67 6.87 -4.12
C GLY A 448 -10.98 7.74 -5.17
N VAL A 449 -10.93 9.05 -4.94
CA VAL A 449 -10.49 10.07 -5.91
C VAL A 449 -9.25 10.83 -5.43
N ILE A 450 -8.28 11.00 -6.33
CA ILE A 450 -7.12 11.87 -6.16
C ILE A 450 -7.39 13.20 -6.86
N HIS A 451 -7.50 14.30 -6.11
CA HIS A 451 -7.65 15.64 -6.66
C HIS A 451 -6.28 16.31 -6.80
N VAL A 452 -5.95 16.84 -7.98
CA VAL A 452 -4.66 17.50 -8.27
C VAL A 452 -4.86 18.98 -8.58
N GLU A 453 -4.40 19.83 -7.67
CA GLU A 453 -4.48 21.30 -7.70
C GLU A 453 -3.07 21.91 -7.65
N GLY A 454 -2.29 21.71 -8.71
CA GLY A 454 -0.89 22.10 -8.80
C GLY A 454 -0.08 21.01 -9.50
N SER A 455 1.15 20.77 -9.05
CA SER A 455 2.05 19.76 -9.60
C SER A 455 2.12 18.53 -8.70
N LEU A 456 1.87 17.35 -9.28
CA LEU A 456 2.05 16.05 -8.64
C LEU A 456 3.05 15.22 -9.44
N ASN A 457 4.22 14.98 -8.86
CA ASN A 457 5.36 14.36 -9.55
C ASN A 457 5.67 12.97 -8.98
N PHE A 458 5.87 12.00 -9.86
CA PHE A 458 6.33 10.66 -9.55
C PHE A 458 7.65 10.41 -10.28
N ILE A 459 8.76 10.39 -9.55
CA ILE A 459 10.11 10.40 -10.14
C ILE A 459 10.94 9.23 -9.63
N GLY A 460 11.41 8.37 -10.53
CA GLY A 460 12.35 7.30 -10.19
C GLY A 460 11.78 6.23 -9.25
N ASN A 461 10.45 6.03 -9.24
CA ASN A 461 9.83 5.00 -8.42
C ASN A 461 9.87 3.64 -9.14
N SER A 462 9.77 2.55 -8.37
CA SER A 462 9.66 1.22 -8.94
C SER A 462 8.69 0.32 -8.19
N GLY A 463 7.97 -0.52 -8.93
CA GLY A 463 6.96 -1.42 -8.41
C GLY A 463 6.90 -2.75 -9.14
N SER A 464 6.23 -3.73 -8.53
CA SER A 464 5.88 -4.97 -9.22
C SER A 464 4.79 -4.76 -10.26
N GLN A 465 3.85 -3.86 -9.98
CA GLN A 465 2.69 -3.52 -10.78
C GLN A 465 2.43 -2.02 -10.59
N GLY A 466 2.43 -1.23 -11.68
CA GLY A 466 2.41 0.23 -11.56
C GLY A 466 3.73 0.76 -10.97
N GLY A 467 4.67 1.21 -11.81
CA GLY A 467 5.98 1.64 -11.32
C GLY A 467 5.91 2.86 -10.39
N ALA A 468 4.89 3.70 -10.55
CA ALA A 468 4.55 4.78 -9.63
C ALA A 468 3.18 4.60 -8.99
N VAL A 469 2.13 4.40 -9.78
CA VAL A 469 0.74 4.44 -9.29
C VAL A 469 0.01 3.17 -9.67
N PHE A 470 -0.73 2.61 -8.72
CA PHE A 470 -1.72 1.57 -8.97
C PHE A 470 -3.11 2.06 -8.54
N LEU A 471 -4.05 2.14 -9.50
CA LEU A 471 -5.44 2.53 -9.26
C LEU A 471 -6.36 1.32 -9.39
N ARG A 472 -7.25 1.14 -8.41
CA ARG A 472 -8.30 0.12 -8.44
C ARG A 472 -9.65 0.76 -8.20
N SER A 473 -10.50 0.78 -9.24
CA SER A 473 -11.80 1.45 -9.20
C SER A 473 -11.69 2.89 -8.65
N SER A 474 -10.68 3.62 -9.13
CA SER A 474 -10.28 4.94 -8.63
C SER A 474 -10.06 5.90 -9.79
N GLN A 475 -10.15 7.21 -9.50
CA GLN A 475 -9.94 8.27 -10.49
C GLN A 475 -8.97 9.34 -9.98
N ILE A 476 -8.35 10.04 -10.92
CA ILE A 476 -7.55 11.26 -10.73
C ILE A 476 -8.31 12.41 -11.38
N THR A 477 -8.64 13.43 -10.60
CA THR A 477 -9.28 14.66 -11.09
C THR A 477 -8.24 15.77 -11.21
N LEU A 478 -8.04 16.25 -12.43
CA LEU A 478 -7.15 17.36 -12.75
C LEU A 478 -7.91 18.69 -12.70
N TYR A 479 -7.36 19.67 -11.98
CA TYR A 479 -7.90 21.03 -11.91
C TYR A 479 -7.18 21.96 -12.91
N PRO A 480 -7.77 23.13 -13.27
CA PRO A 480 -7.11 24.08 -14.14
C PRO A 480 -5.72 24.50 -13.61
N GLY A 481 -4.72 24.48 -14.48
CA GLY A 481 -3.31 24.77 -14.16
C GLY A 481 -2.52 23.60 -13.56
N SER A 482 -3.12 22.41 -13.44
CA SER A 482 -2.45 21.25 -12.84
C SER A 482 -1.46 20.55 -13.79
N GLU A 483 -0.43 19.94 -13.20
CA GLU A 483 0.55 19.09 -13.89
C GLU A 483 0.69 17.76 -13.14
N LEU A 484 0.50 16.66 -13.86
CA LEU A 484 0.75 15.30 -13.39
C LEU A 484 1.94 14.73 -14.18
N ARG A 485 3.04 14.42 -13.49
CA ARG A 485 4.29 14.00 -14.15
C ARG A 485 4.76 12.66 -13.63
N PHE A 486 5.04 11.75 -14.56
CA PHE A 486 5.67 10.46 -14.32
C PHE A 486 7.00 10.40 -15.07
N GLU A 487 8.09 10.36 -14.31
CA GLU A 487 9.43 10.37 -14.88
C GLU A 487 10.27 9.20 -14.35
N LYS A 488 10.86 8.44 -15.27
CA LYS A 488 11.84 7.37 -14.97
C LYS A 488 11.31 6.34 -13.97
N ASN A 489 10.00 6.06 -13.98
CA ASN A 489 9.43 5.01 -13.15
C ASN A 489 9.57 3.64 -13.83
N PHE A 490 9.65 2.59 -13.03
CA PHE A 490 9.91 1.23 -13.51
C PHE A 490 8.94 0.21 -12.91
N ALA A 491 8.30 -0.60 -13.75
CA ALA A 491 7.52 -1.76 -13.32
C ALA A 491 8.19 -3.08 -13.72
N SER A 492 8.34 -4.02 -12.78
CA SER A 492 8.79 -5.38 -13.13
C SER A 492 7.68 -6.23 -13.79
N GLY A 493 6.43 -5.78 -13.72
CA GLY A 493 5.26 -6.33 -14.39
C GLY A 493 4.73 -5.35 -15.42
N ASN A 494 3.51 -4.86 -15.20
CA ASN A 494 2.82 -3.97 -16.12
C ASN A 494 2.77 -2.53 -15.61
N GLY A 495 2.58 -1.58 -16.52
CA GLY A 495 2.30 -0.18 -16.19
C GLY A 495 3.53 0.52 -15.62
N GLY A 496 4.51 0.85 -16.47
CA GLY A 496 5.79 1.40 -16.02
C GLY A 496 5.67 2.68 -15.22
N ALA A 497 4.69 3.53 -15.52
CA ALA A 497 4.25 4.61 -14.63
C ALA A 497 2.99 4.22 -13.84
N ILE A 498 1.92 3.85 -14.54
CA ILE A 498 0.61 3.62 -13.92
C ILE A 498 0.00 2.30 -14.37
N LEU A 499 -0.56 1.56 -13.42
CA LEU A 499 -1.47 0.45 -13.64
C LEU A 499 -2.88 0.86 -13.20
N VAL A 500 -3.88 0.53 -14.01
CA VAL A 500 -5.29 0.85 -13.73
C VAL A 500 -6.16 -0.40 -13.87
N TRP A 501 -6.85 -0.75 -12.81
CA TRP A 501 -7.93 -1.75 -12.82
C TRP A 501 -9.29 -1.06 -12.81
N THR A 502 -9.88 -1.01 -14.00
CA THR A 502 -11.25 -0.59 -14.28
C THR A 502 -12.19 -1.80 -14.29
N ARG A 503 -13.50 -1.54 -14.28
CA ARG A 503 -14.51 -2.53 -14.66
C ARG A 503 -14.93 -2.22 -16.09
N GLU A 504 -15.23 -3.24 -16.89
CA GLU A 504 -15.88 -3.05 -18.21
C GLU A 504 -17.13 -2.17 -18.03
N MET A 505 -17.25 -1.14 -18.87
CA MET A 505 -18.35 -0.18 -18.81
C MET A 505 -19.19 -0.30 -20.07
N TYR A 506 -20.36 -0.92 -19.96
CA TYR A 506 -21.36 -1.00 -21.05
C TYR A 506 -22.38 0.16 -21.02
N GLU A 507 -22.17 1.18 -20.16
CA GLU A 507 -23.11 2.28 -19.94
C GLU A 507 -22.84 3.51 -20.83
N PHE A 508 -23.79 4.45 -20.81
CA PHE A 508 -23.70 5.70 -21.57
C PHE A 508 -22.47 6.52 -21.17
N ILE A 509 -21.60 6.78 -22.14
CA ILE A 509 -20.42 7.62 -21.94
C ILE A 509 -20.85 9.09 -21.95
N ARG A 510 -20.47 9.83 -20.92
CA ARG A 510 -20.85 11.25 -20.79
C ARG A 510 -20.12 12.11 -21.83
N PRO A 511 -20.85 12.93 -22.63
CA PRO A 511 -20.22 13.82 -23.58
C PRO A 511 -19.52 14.98 -22.87
N GLY A 512 -18.37 15.39 -23.40
CA GLY A 512 -17.64 16.56 -22.94
C GLY A 512 -16.59 16.29 -21.88
N ASN A 513 -16.57 15.13 -21.22
CA ASN A 513 -15.49 14.72 -20.30
C ASN A 513 -15.52 13.19 -20.16
N PRO A 514 -14.49 12.45 -20.62
CA PRO A 514 -14.46 11.00 -20.56
C PRO A 514 -14.52 10.51 -19.10
N ASP A 515 -15.23 9.42 -18.84
CA ASP A 515 -15.34 8.77 -17.52
C ASP A 515 -14.10 7.91 -17.17
N CYS A 516 -12.94 8.29 -17.71
CA CYS A 516 -11.68 7.57 -17.62
C CYS A 516 -11.11 7.59 -16.19
N PHE A 517 -10.03 6.84 -15.94
CA PHE A 517 -9.32 6.94 -14.65
C PHE A 517 -8.72 8.32 -14.39
N VAL A 518 -8.60 9.14 -15.42
CA VAL A 518 -8.17 10.53 -15.34
C VAL A 518 -9.23 11.41 -15.99
N VAL A 519 -9.72 12.38 -15.23
CA VAL A 519 -10.81 13.27 -15.62
C VAL A 519 -10.45 14.72 -15.31
N TYR A 520 -11.17 15.65 -15.91
CA TYR A 520 -11.02 17.07 -15.60
C TYR A 520 -12.10 17.56 -14.65
N SER A 521 -11.77 18.53 -13.80
CA SER A 521 -12.68 19.02 -12.74
C SER A 521 -13.92 19.77 -13.26
N LYS A 522 -14.01 20.04 -14.57
CA LYS A 522 -15.16 20.70 -15.20
C LYS A 522 -15.90 19.70 -16.08
N ASP A 523 -17.08 19.29 -15.63
CA ASP A 523 -17.88 18.16 -16.14
C ASP A 523 -18.28 18.19 -17.63
N ARG A 524 -17.98 19.26 -18.37
CA ARG A 524 -18.31 19.42 -19.80
C ARG A 524 -17.17 19.99 -20.65
N THR A 525 -15.95 19.99 -20.13
CA THR A 525 -14.78 20.50 -20.86
C THR A 525 -14.02 19.35 -21.47
N PRO A 526 -13.94 19.26 -22.80
CA PRO A 526 -13.38 18.09 -23.45
C PRO A 526 -11.85 18.10 -23.42
N PRO A 527 -11.18 16.93 -23.59
CA PRO A 527 -9.74 16.81 -23.42
C PRO A 527 -8.87 17.79 -24.23
N SER A 528 -9.31 18.25 -25.41
CA SER A 528 -8.55 19.25 -26.18
C SER A 528 -8.51 20.64 -25.53
N GLN A 529 -9.42 20.91 -24.59
CA GLN A 529 -9.58 22.18 -23.88
C GLN A 529 -9.14 22.11 -22.42
N TRP A 530 -8.64 20.96 -21.97
CA TRP A 530 -8.14 20.80 -20.61
C TRP A 530 -6.95 21.74 -20.41
N LYS A 531 -7.03 22.60 -19.40
CA LYS A 531 -5.90 23.44 -18.98
C LYS A 531 -5.07 22.67 -17.96
N ALA A 532 -4.60 21.49 -18.32
CA ALA A 532 -3.80 20.62 -17.48
C ALA A 532 -2.80 19.85 -18.33
N LYS A 533 -1.72 19.35 -17.72
CA LYS A 533 -0.67 18.60 -18.41
C LYS A 533 -0.41 17.27 -17.73
N VAL A 534 -0.37 16.19 -18.50
CA VAL A 534 0.00 14.85 -18.06
C VAL A 534 1.22 14.41 -18.86
N SER A 535 2.31 14.06 -18.19
CA SER A 535 3.58 13.72 -18.86
C SER A 535 4.13 12.37 -18.41
N PHE A 536 4.48 11.53 -19.37
CA PHE A 536 5.14 10.24 -19.20
C PHE A 536 6.50 10.26 -19.90
N ILE A 537 7.57 10.35 -19.11
CA ILE A 537 8.93 10.57 -19.61
C ILE A 537 9.86 9.45 -19.11
N GLY A 538 10.41 8.66 -20.02
CA GLY A 538 11.44 7.67 -19.70
C GLY A 538 10.97 6.55 -18.76
N ASN A 539 9.67 6.27 -18.69
CA ASN A 539 9.14 5.19 -17.87
C ASN A 539 9.35 3.85 -18.56
N SER A 540 9.43 2.76 -17.80
CA SER A 540 9.66 1.44 -18.36
C SER A 540 8.93 0.32 -17.64
N ALA A 541 8.59 -0.72 -18.38
CA ALA A 541 8.01 -1.95 -17.83
C ALA A 541 8.66 -3.20 -18.45
N LYS A 542 8.49 -4.37 -17.82
CA LYS A 542 8.97 -5.63 -18.39
C LYS A 542 7.95 -6.32 -19.29
N VAL A 543 6.66 -6.12 -19.03
CA VAL A 543 5.59 -6.88 -19.69
C VAL A 543 4.85 -6.01 -20.70
N LYS A 544 4.04 -5.05 -20.22
CA LYS A 544 3.21 -4.20 -21.09
C LYS A 544 2.94 -2.83 -20.48
N GLY A 545 2.63 -1.86 -21.34
CA GLY A 545 2.28 -0.48 -20.97
C GLY A 545 3.42 0.25 -20.28
N ALA A 546 4.39 0.77 -21.04
CA ALA A 546 5.58 1.43 -20.47
C ALA A 546 5.20 2.71 -19.71
N ALA A 547 4.18 3.43 -20.18
CA ALA A 547 3.55 4.52 -19.45
C ALA A 547 2.30 4.02 -18.70
N VAL A 548 1.32 3.49 -19.43
CA VAL A 548 -0.01 3.14 -18.90
C VAL A 548 -0.32 1.68 -19.25
N ASP A 549 -0.65 0.88 -18.24
CA ASP A 549 -1.40 -0.37 -18.43
C ASP A 549 -2.78 -0.19 -17.81
N ILE A 550 -3.84 -0.44 -18.59
CA ILE A 550 -5.22 -0.30 -18.15
C ILE A 550 -6.01 -1.54 -18.57
N SER A 551 -6.79 -2.12 -17.66
CA SER A 551 -7.55 -3.35 -17.96
C SER A 551 -8.44 -3.22 -19.21
N SER A 552 -9.14 -2.09 -19.36
CA SER A 552 -9.90 -1.75 -20.57
C SER A 552 -9.98 -0.24 -20.80
N LEU A 553 -9.97 0.17 -22.06
CA LEU A 553 -10.13 1.55 -22.51
C LEU A 553 -11.58 2.03 -22.59
N ASP A 554 -12.60 1.19 -22.37
CA ASP A 554 -14.03 1.52 -22.50
C ASP A 554 -14.41 2.90 -21.92
N ALA A 555 -13.98 3.18 -20.69
CA ALA A 555 -14.29 4.44 -19.99
C ALA A 555 -13.55 5.66 -20.55
N CYS A 556 -12.54 5.45 -21.39
CA CYS A 556 -11.65 6.47 -21.96
C CYS A 556 -11.90 6.71 -23.46
N LEU A 557 -12.86 6.01 -24.08
CA LEU A 557 -13.09 6.04 -25.53
C LEU A 557 -13.65 7.37 -26.05
N TRP A 558 -14.27 8.18 -25.19
CA TRP A 558 -14.94 9.41 -25.61
C TRP A 558 -13.97 10.36 -26.32
N TYR A 559 -14.39 10.87 -27.48
CA TYR A 559 -13.65 11.86 -28.25
C TYR A 559 -14.58 12.92 -28.86
N GLU A 560 -14.06 14.10 -29.17
CA GLU A 560 -14.85 15.27 -29.58
C GLU A 560 -15.45 15.17 -30.99
N LYS A 561 -14.92 14.31 -31.86
CA LYS A 561 -15.38 14.18 -33.25
C LYS A 561 -16.25 12.94 -33.41
N TYR A 562 -17.36 13.07 -34.13
CA TYR A 562 -18.22 11.93 -34.53
C TYR A 562 -17.35 10.80 -35.15
N PRO A 563 -17.52 9.53 -34.76
CA PRO A 563 -18.63 8.94 -33.99
C PRO A 563 -18.58 9.13 -32.46
N PHE A 564 -17.72 10.02 -31.96
CA PHE A 564 -17.50 10.35 -30.55
C PHE A 564 -16.84 9.24 -29.70
N TYR A 565 -16.37 8.19 -30.36
CA TYR A 565 -15.66 7.08 -29.75
C TYR A 565 -14.45 6.69 -30.61
N SER A 566 -13.28 6.54 -29.99
CA SER A 566 -12.08 6.07 -30.69
C SER A 566 -11.07 5.48 -29.73
N VAL A 567 -10.76 4.20 -29.92
CA VAL A 567 -9.72 3.49 -29.15
C VAL A 567 -8.35 4.10 -29.41
N GLU A 568 -8.02 4.39 -30.67
CA GLU A 568 -6.74 4.99 -31.06
C GLU A 568 -6.46 6.35 -30.39
N LYS A 569 -7.51 7.16 -30.17
CA LYS A 569 -7.41 8.49 -29.54
C LYS A 569 -7.51 8.45 -28.02
N ALA A 570 -7.96 7.36 -27.42
CA ALA A 570 -8.05 7.24 -25.96
C ALA A 570 -6.68 7.48 -25.33
N LEU A 571 -6.61 8.37 -24.33
CA LEU A 571 -5.37 8.78 -23.64
C LEU A 571 -4.29 9.43 -24.54
N ARG A 572 -4.60 9.69 -25.81
CA ARG A 572 -3.76 10.43 -26.78
C ARG A 572 -4.40 11.77 -27.14
N TRP A 573 -4.93 12.45 -26.12
CA TRP A 573 -5.61 13.74 -26.28
C TRP A 573 -4.59 14.86 -26.46
N ASN A 574 -4.59 15.45 -27.66
CA ASN A 574 -3.59 16.42 -28.10
C ASN A 574 -3.52 17.63 -27.14
N ASN A 575 -2.30 18.12 -26.88
CA ASN A 575 -1.91 19.17 -25.91
C ASN A 575 -1.98 18.82 -24.42
N THR A 576 -2.70 17.77 -24.02
CA THR A 576 -2.87 17.40 -22.61
C THR A 576 -1.89 16.30 -22.19
N PHE A 577 -1.69 15.29 -23.04
CA PHE A 577 -0.83 14.13 -22.75
C PHE A 577 0.47 14.17 -23.55
N VAL A 578 1.59 13.94 -22.87
CA VAL A 578 2.93 13.89 -23.47
C VAL A 578 3.58 12.54 -23.15
N TYR A 579 4.02 11.83 -24.19
CA TYR A 579 4.77 10.58 -24.08
C TYR A 579 6.16 10.80 -24.69
N ASN A 580 7.22 10.44 -23.96
CA ASN A 580 8.58 10.61 -24.46
C ASN A 580 9.53 9.56 -23.89
N GLY A 581 10.13 8.76 -24.76
CA GLY A 581 11.21 7.84 -24.42
C GLY A 581 10.83 6.71 -23.45
N ASN A 582 9.56 6.32 -23.37
CA ASN A 582 9.16 5.15 -22.59
C ASN A 582 9.44 3.86 -23.38
N PHE A 583 9.70 2.76 -22.69
CA PHE A 583 10.08 1.49 -23.34
C PHE A 583 9.71 0.24 -22.52
N ILE A 584 9.56 -0.89 -23.21
CA ILE A 584 9.43 -2.21 -22.59
C ILE A 584 10.76 -2.96 -22.71
N HIS A 585 11.22 -3.59 -21.62
CA HIS A 585 12.46 -4.34 -21.61
C HIS A 585 12.30 -5.66 -20.82
N PRO A 586 11.85 -6.74 -21.49
CA PRO A 586 11.47 -7.99 -20.82
C PRO A 586 12.65 -8.72 -20.15
N SER A 587 13.76 -8.84 -20.88
CA SER A 587 15.05 -9.34 -20.40
C SER A 587 16.18 -8.51 -21.01
N LYS A 588 17.34 -8.51 -20.35
CA LYS A 588 18.57 -7.88 -20.84
C LYS A 588 19.05 -8.44 -22.19
N ASP A 589 18.60 -9.65 -22.53
CA ASP A 589 18.96 -10.35 -23.76
C ASP A 589 18.18 -9.83 -24.98
N PHE A 590 17.07 -9.11 -24.75
CA PHE A 590 16.24 -8.57 -25.81
C PHE A 590 16.50 -7.08 -26.02
N LYS A 591 16.33 -6.62 -27.26
CA LYS A 591 16.31 -5.17 -27.54
C LYS A 591 15.08 -4.54 -26.87
N PRO A 592 15.21 -3.36 -26.24
CA PRO A 592 14.06 -2.64 -25.71
C PRO A 592 13.03 -2.32 -26.80
N LEU A 593 11.77 -2.61 -26.54
CA LEU A 593 10.67 -2.23 -27.41
C LEU A 593 10.31 -0.78 -27.10
N SER A 594 10.47 0.09 -28.09
CA SER A 594 10.27 1.54 -27.96
C SER A 594 9.32 2.02 -29.04
N GLY A 595 8.53 3.05 -28.74
CA GLY A 595 7.58 3.64 -29.68
C GLY A 595 6.19 3.85 -29.08
N PRO A 596 5.32 4.58 -29.77
CA PRO A 596 3.98 4.95 -29.28
C PRO A 596 3.06 3.74 -29.03
N ASP A 597 3.37 2.60 -29.65
CA ASP A 597 2.59 1.36 -29.53
C ASP A 597 2.83 0.68 -28.18
N TYR A 598 3.96 0.96 -27.53
CA TYR A 598 4.34 0.38 -26.24
C TYR A 598 4.09 1.29 -25.04
N ASP A 599 3.74 2.56 -25.28
CA ASP A 599 3.41 3.52 -24.21
C ASP A 599 2.17 3.08 -23.44
N ILE A 600 1.13 2.66 -24.15
CA ILE A 600 -0.18 2.32 -23.62
C ILE A 600 -0.51 0.90 -24.04
N ALA A 601 -0.89 0.05 -23.09
CA ALA A 601 -1.38 -1.29 -23.36
C ALA A 601 -2.64 -1.57 -22.56
N THR A 602 -3.43 -2.54 -23.05
CA THR A 602 -4.60 -3.05 -22.33
C THR A 602 -4.45 -4.53 -22.00
N ASP A 603 -5.47 -5.13 -21.38
CA ASP A 603 -5.56 -6.59 -21.35
C ASP A 603 -5.73 -7.17 -22.76
N THR A 604 -5.31 -8.43 -22.92
CA THR A 604 -5.44 -9.18 -24.16
C THR A 604 -6.93 -9.21 -24.55
N HIS A 605 -7.29 -8.56 -25.66
CA HIS A 605 -8.66 -8.45 -26.15
C HIS A 605 -9.01 -9.63 -27.07
N HIS A 606 -8.08 -10.05 -27.91
CA HIS A 606 -8.29 -11.15 -28.85
C HIS A 606 -6.97 -11.82 -29.24
N PHE A 607 -7.05 -12.94 -29.95
CA PHE A 607 -5.90 -13.57 -30.59
C PHE A 607 -6.11 -13.67 -32.09
N LYS A 608 -5.03 -13.76 -32.85
CA LYS A 608 -5.07 -14.07 -34.30
C LYS A 608 -4.14 -15.24 -34.60
N ASP A 609 -4.54 -16.08 -35.54
CA ASP A 609 -3.69 -17.14 -36.13
C ASP A 609 -3.49 -16.83 -37.61
N GLU A 610 -2.25 -16.50 -38.02
CA GLU A 610 -1.98 -16.09 -39.40
C GLU A 610 -2.20 -17.22 -40.43
N ASP A 611 -2.08 -18.49 -40.00
CA ASP A 611 -2.10 -19.66 -40.89
C ASP A 611 -3.48 -20.37 -40.94
N HIS A 612 -4.29 -20.24 -39.89
CA HIS A 612 -5.45 -21.11 -39.63
C HIS A 612 -6.79 -20.42 -39.34
N ASP A 613 -6.93 -19.12 -39.56
CA ASP A 613 -8.23 -18.44 -39.47
C ASP A 613 -9.28 -19.23 -40.29
N ASP A 614 -10.35 -19.68 -39.62
CA ASP A 614 -11.47 -20.49 -40.14
C ASP A 614 -11.21 -21.93 -40.65
N LYS A 615 -10.05 -22.56 -40.41
CA LYS A 615 -9.79 -23.94 -40.90
C LYS A 615 -10.15 -25.04 -39.89
N ASN A 616 -10.93 -26.04 -40.33
CA ASN A 616 -11.10 -27.31 -39.60
C ASN A 616 -9.78 -28.11 -39.63
N ILE A 617 -9.12 -28.25 -38.48
CA ILE A 617 -7.84 -28.94 -38.34
C ILE A 617 -8.08 -30.45 -38.25
N LYS A 618 -7.50 -31.26 -39.13
CA LYS A 618 -7.57 -32.72 -39.04
C LYS A 618 -6.35 -33.26 -38.27
N LEU A 619 -6.59 -33.95 -37.16
CA LEU A 619 -5.53 -34.34 -36.25
C LEU A 619 -5.77 -35.73 -35.66
N SER A 620 -4.72 -36.55 -35.58
CA SER A 620 -4.74 -37.85 -34.89
C SER A 620 -4.41 -37.67 -33.39
N PRO A 621 -4.86 -38.55 -32.48
CA PRO A 621 -4.46 -38.47 -31.07
C PRO A 621 -2.93 -38.50 -30.90
N GLY A 622 -2.35 -37.51 -30.22
CA GLY A 622 -0.92 -37.34 -29.99
C GLY A 622 -0.11 -36.79 -31.18
N GLU A 623 -0.74 -36.56 -32.33
CA GLU A 623 -0.14 -35.78 -33.42
C GLU A 623 0.00 -34.32 -32.98
N ARG A 624 1.15 -33.70 -33.31
CA ARG A 624 1.46 -32.33 -32.91
C ARG A 624 1.36 -31.39 -34.11
N ILE A 625 0.70 -30.26 -33.90
CA ILE A 625 0.69 -29.12 -34.82
C ILE A 625 1.30 -27.92 -34.15
N MET A 626 1.78 -26.99 -34.96
CA MET A 626 2.34 -25.72 -34.52
C MET A 626 1.38 -24.62 -34.98
N LEU A 627 0.71 -23.96 -34.03
CA LEU A 627 -0.22 -22.86 -34.27
C LEU A 627 0.54 -21.53 -34.21
N ASP A 628 0.33 -20.64 -35.17
CA ASP A 628 1.02 -19.35 -35.21
C ASP A 628 0.13 -18.27 -34.59
N ILE A 629 -0.01 -18.33 -33.27
CA ILE A 629 -0.99 -17.53 -32.53
C ILE A 629 -0.32 -16.42 -31.73
N GLU A 630 -0.80 -15.19 -31.91
CA GLU A 630 -0.43 -14.02 -31.12
C GLU A 630 -1.63 -13.41 -30.40
N GLY A 631 -1.38 -12.79 -29.24
CA GLY A 631 -2.36 -12.04 -28.46
C GLY A 631 -2.30 -10.55 -28.78
N TYR A 632 -3.47 -9.93 -28.94
CA TYR A 632 -3.62 -8.51 -29.26
C TYR A 632 -4.50 -7.80 -28.24
N ASP A 633 -4.10 -6.58 -27.89
CA ASP A 633 -4.85 -5.70 -27.00
C ASP A 633 -5.97 -4.94 -27.74
N GLU A 634 -6.69 -4.02 -27.06
CA GLU A 634 -7.76 -3.24 -27.68
C GLU A 634 -7.24 -2.25 -28.75
N LEU A 635 -5.97 -1.84 -28.65
CA LEU A 635 -5.28 -1.01 -29.63
C LEU A 635 -4.75 -1.82 -30.83
N ASN A 636 -4.97 -3.14 -30.83
CA ASN A 636 -4.49 -4.07 -31.84
C ASN A 636 -2.96 -4.13 -31.92
N HIS A 637 -2.26 -3.92 -30.79
CA HIS A 637 -0.84 -4.17 -30.64
C HIS A 637 -0.60 -5.58 -30.09
N SER A 638 0.48 -6.23 -30.52
CA SER A 638 0.88 -7.55 -30.01
C SER A 638 1.36 -7.43 -28.55
N VAL A 639 0.84 -8.28 -27.66
CA VAL A 639 1.09 -8.22 -26.21
C VAL A 639 1.42 -9.58 -25.63
N PHE A 640 2.07 -9.57 -24.46
CA PHE A 640 2.29 -10.79 -23.70
C PHE A 640 0.96 -11.34 -23.15
N ALA A 641 0.69 -12.62 -23.40
CA ALA A 641 -0.54 -13.29 -22.97
C ALA A 641 -0.25 -14.65 -22.32
N LEU A 642 -0.91 -14.96 -21.20
CA LEU A 642 -0.83 -16.28 -20.56
C LEU A 642 -1.99 -17.16 -21.07
N ALA A 643 -1.78 -17.74 -22.24
CA ALA A 643 -2.80 -18.45 -22.99
C ALA A 643 -3.01 -19.88 -22.47
N VAL A 644 -4.27 -20.28 -22.23
CA VAL A 644 -4.67 -21.61 -21.77
C VAL A 644 -5.64 -22.29 -22.72
N PHE A 645 -5.28 -23.48 -23.20
CA PHE A 645 -6.16 -24.32 -24.03
C PHE A 645 -7.18 -25.09 -23.20
N SER A 646 -8.43 -25.12 -23.65
CA SER A 646 -9.49 -25.94 -23.08
C SER A 646 -10.49 -26.40 -24.14
N GLN A 647 -11.29 -27.42 -23.84
CA GLN A 647 -12.38 -27.89 -24.71
C GLN A 647 -13.69 -27.24 -24.29
N ARG A 648 -14.48 -26.76 -25.25
CA ARG A 648 -15.75 -26.08 -24.99
C ARG A 648 -16.92 -27.07 -25.01
N GLY A 649 -17.87 -26.91 -24.08
CA GLY A 649 -19.17 -27.61 -24.11
C GLY A 649 -19.36 -28.80 -23.17
N ILE A 650 -18.50 -28.98 -22.15
CA ILE A 650 -18.68 -30.04 -21.15
C ILE A 650 -19.06 -29.41 -19.80
N SER A 651 -20.36 -29.32 -19.54
CA SER A 651 -20.91 -29.01 -18.22
C SER A 651 -21.18 -30.32 -17.47
N GLY A 652 -20.35 -30.65 -16.49
CA GLY A 652 -20.63 -31.73 -15.52
C GLY A 652 -20.14 -33.15 -15.85
N GLY A 653 -19.29 -33.34 -16.87
CA GLY A 653 -18.63 -34.62 -17.15
C GLY A 653 -17.12 -34.47 -17.35
N SER A 654 -16.33 -35.54 -17.18
CA SER A 654 -14.92 -35.53 -17.57
C SER A 654 -14.81 -35.50 -19.10
N SER A 655 -14.01 -34.57 -19.64
CA SER A 655 -13.75 -34.54 -21.09
C SER A 655 -13.19 -35.89 -21.57
N PRO A 656 -13.69 -36.45 -22.70
CA PRO A 656 -13.06 -37.60 -23.32
C PRO A 656 -11.62 -37.30 -23.80
N LEU A 657 -11.30 -36.02 -24.03
CA LEU A 657 -10.01 -35.58 -24.57
C LEU A 657 -9.15 -34.94 -23.48
N HIS A 658 -7.89 -35.37 -23.41
CA HIS A 658 -6.86 -34.75 -22.56
C HIS A 658 -5.94 -33.86 -23.39
N LEU A 659 -5.67 -32.65 -22.89
CA LEU A 659 -4.75 -31.70 -23.52
C LEU A 659 -3.38 -31.78 -22.86
N ASN A 660 -2.32 -31.88 -23.66
CA ASN A 660 -0.96 -31.79 -23.14
C ASN A 660 -0.54 -30.33 -22.99
N ASN A 661 0.03 -29.99 -21.83
CA ASN A 661 0.58 -28.67 -21.53
C ASN A 661 -0.40 -27.55 -21.93
N ALA A 662 -1.50 -27.40 -21.20
CA ALA A 662 -2.55 -26.46 -21.57
C ALA A 662 -2.13 -24.98 -21.51
N MET A 663 -1.10 -24.61 -20.73
CA MET A 663 -0.70 -23.22 -20.50
C MET A 663 0.55 -22.82 -21.30
N ARG A 664 0.54 -21.66 -21.95
CA ARG A 664 1.63 -21.09 -22.75
C ARG A 664 1.76 -19.59 -22.51
N LEU A 665 2.99 -19.08 -22.53
CA LEU A 665 3.26 -17.65 -22.58
C LEU A 665 3.48 -17.26 -24.04
N LEU A 666 2.63 -16.39 -24.57
CA LEU A 666 2.83 -15.78 -25.88
C LEU A 666 3.63 -14.49 -25.70
N SER A 667 4.57 -14.21 -26.61
CA SER A 667 5.45 -13.04 -26.53
C SER A 667 5.44 -12.26 -27.84
N PRO A 668 5.38 -10.92 -27.80
CA PRO A 668 5.55 -10.09 -28.99
C PRO A 668 7.01 -10.00 -29.47
N VAL A 669 7.97 -10.56 -28.72
CA VAL A 669 9.41 -10.48 -29.04
C VAL A 669 9.94 -11.77 -29.66
N GLU A 670 9.25 -12.88 -29.39
CA GLU A 670 9.55 -14.19 -29.96
C GLU A 670 8.30 -14.73 -30.64
N SER A 671 8.28 -14.73 -31.98
CA SER A 671 7.29 -15.51 -32.73
C SER A 671 7.54 -16.99 -32.43
N ALA A 672 6.74 -17.52 -31.51
CA ALA A 672 6.84 -18.89 -31.05
C ALA A 672 5.61 -19.65 -31.52
N LYS A 673 5.80 -20.52 -32.52
CA LYS A 673 4.73 -21.42 -32.93
C LYS A 673 4.34 -22.32 -31.76
N VAL A 674 3.06 -22.30 -31.41
CA VAL A 674 2.51 -22.94 -30.22
C VAL A 674 2.17 -24.40 -30.51
N PRO A 675 2.82 -25.37 -29.85
CA PRO A 675 2.51 -26.78 -30.06
C PRO A 675 1.15 -27.14 -29.45
N PHE A 676 0.26 -27.68 -30.28
CA PHE A 676 -1.03 -28.23 -29.89
C PHE A 676 -1.14 -29.72 -30.21
N SER A 677 -1.69 -30.49 -29.27
CA SER A 677 -1.99 -31.93 -29.42
C SER A 677 -3.02 -32.36 -28.39
N TYR A 678 -3.84 -33.35 -28.72
CA TYR A 678 -4.80 -33.95 -27.81
C TYR A 678 -4.57 -35.46 -27.64
N HIS A 679 -5.09 -36.01 -26.55
CA HIS A 679 -5.05 -37.43 -26.19
C HIS A 679 -6.46 -37.93 -25.92
N VAL A 680 -6.66 -39.25 -26.02
CA VAL A 680 -7.92 -39.91 -25.67
C VAL A 680 -7.66 -40.89 -24.53
N ALA A 681 -8.66 -41.17 -23.70
CA ALA A 681 -8.47 -41.96 -22.49
C ALA A 681 -8.16 -43.45 -22.72
N ASN A 682 -8.77 -44.08 -23.73
CA ASN A 682 -8.65 -45.53 -23.99
C ASN A 682 -9.07 -45.90 -25.44
N ASP A 683 -8.90 -47.18 -25.79
CA ASP A 683 -9.25 -47.73 -27.11
C ASP A 683 -10.74 -47.64 -27.45
N THR A 684 -11.64 -47.81 -26.47
CA THR A 684 -13.09 -47.70 -26.67
C THR A 684 -13.43 -46.31 -27.20
N LEU A 685 -12.94 -45.29 -26.50
CA LEU A 685 -13.15 -43.91 -26.88
C LEU A 685 -12.43 -43.59 -28.21
N TYR A 686 -11.21 -44.09 -28.43
CA TYR A 686 -10.52 -43.92 -29.71
C TYR A 686 -11.39 -44.41 -30.90
N ASN A 687 -12.04 -45.56 -30.75
CA ASN A 687 -12.90 -46.11 -31.79
C ASN A 687 -14.16 -45.29 -32.06
N GLU A 688 -14.69 -44.61 -31.04
CA GLU A 688 -15.82 -43.68 -31.17
C GLU A 688 -15.40 -42.39 -31.90
N VAL A 689 -14.24 -41.83 -31.54
CA VAL A 689 -13.85 -40.49 -31.98
C VAL A 689 -13.12 -40.44 -33.33
N LYS A 690 -12.43 -41.53 -33.73
CA LYS A 690 -11.55 -41.55 -34.91
C LYS A 690 -12.27 -41.36 -36.26
N ASN A 691 -13.60 -41.48 -36.29
CA ASN A 691 -14.41 -41.44 -37.51
C ASN A 691 -14.97 -40.04 -37.81
N GLY A 692 -14.14 -38.99 -37.67
CA GLY A 692 -14.51 -37.64 -38.09
C GLY A 692 -15.29 -36.82 -37.06
N SER A 693 -15.29 -37.22 -35.78
CA SER A 693 -15.88 -36.41 -34.71
C SER A 693 -15.18 -35.05 -34.63
N VAL A 694 -15.98 -33.98 -34.52
CA VAL A 694 -15.48 -32.60 -34.46
C VAL A 694 -15.53 -32.10 -33.02
N TYR A 695 -14.38 -31.65 -32.51
CA TYR A 695 -14.23 -31.08 -31.19
C TYR A 695 -13.88 -29.61 -31.28
N ARG A 696 -14.53 -28.80 -30.46
CA ARG A 696 -14.28 -27.36 -30.39
C ARG A 696 -13.34 -27.04 -29.23
N PHE A 697 -12.20 -26.48 -29.56
CA PHE A 697 -11.21 -26.02 -28.59
C PHE A 697 -11.26 -24.50 -28.49
N GLN A 698 -10.85 -24.01 -27.33
CA GLN A 698 -10.70 -22.59 -27.06
C GLN A 698 -9.34 -22.30 -26.43
N LEU A 699 -8.82 -21.13 -26.73
CA LEU A 699 -7.64 -20.53 -26.12
C LEU A 699 -8.05 -19.19 -25.50
N GLU A 700 -7.74 -18.99 -24.23
CA GLU A 700 -8.07 -17.78 -23.46
C GLU A 700 -6.86 -17.31 -22.67
N ASP A 701 -6.66 -15.99 -22.50
CA ASP A 701 -5.65 -15.47 -21.57
C ASP A 701 -6.26 -15.38 -20.19
N VAL A 702 -5.83 -16.28 -19.29
CA VAL A 702 -6.40 -16.38 -17.93
C VAL A 702 -6.07 -15.18 -17.04
N ARG A 703 -5.21 -14.26 -17.51
CA ARG A 703 -4.86 -13.03 -16.80
C ARG A 703 -5.64 -11.82 -17.30
N SER A 704 -6.33 -11.93 -18.43
CA SER A 704 -7.14 -10.86 -19.00
C SER A 704 -8.45 -10.70 -18.23
N THR A 705 -8.84 -9.46 -18.01
CA THR A 705 -10.19 -9.12 -17.54
C THR A 705 -11.21 -8.99 -18.67
N LEU A 706 -10.74 -8.89 -19.92
CA LEU A 706 -11.56 -8.82 -21.12
C LEU A 706 -11.96 -10.21 -21.61
N LYS A 707 -13.11 -10.31 -22.27
CA LYS A 707 -13.52 -11.54 -22.96
C LYS A 707 -12.67 -11.78 -24.20
N ASN A 708 -11.71 -12.68 -24.11
CA ASN A 708 -10.77 -12.97 -25.18
C ASN A 708 -10.69 -14.48 -25.46
N ARG A 709 -11.29 -14.92 -26.56
CA ARG A 709 -11.27 -16.33 -26.93
C ARG A 709 -10.92 -16.50 -28.39
N TYR A 710 -9.97 -17.38 -28.64
CA TYR A 710 -9.75 -17.94 -29.96
C TYR A 710 -10.39 -19.32 -30.01
N LEU A 711 -11.19 -19.57 -31.05
CA LEU A 711 -11.98 -20.79 -31.20
C LEU A 711 -11.55 -21.49 -32.48
N PHE A 712 -11.22 -22.77 -32.37
CA PHE A 712 -10.90 -23.59 -33.52
C PHE A 712 -11.49 -24.99 -33.37
N ASN A 713 -11.70 -25.63 -34.51
CA ASN A 713 -12.28 -26.96 -34.58
C ASN A 713 -11.23 -27.98 -34.98
N VAL A 714 -11.23 -29.10 -34.28
CA VAL A 714 -10.38 -30.25 -34.59
C VAL A 714 -11.26 -31.43 -34.97
N THR A 715 -11.11 -31.90 -36.19
CA THR A 715 -11.69 -33.16 -36.67
C THR A 715 -10.74 -34.30 -36.32
N ALA A 716 -11.17 -35.18 -35.42
CA ALA A 716 -10.42 -36.36 -35.06
C ALA A 716 -10.37 -37.34 -36.25
N ILE A 717 -9.16 -37.76 -36.60
CA ILE A 717 -8.90 -38.76 -37.65
C ILE A 717 -8.20 -39.99 -37.04
N PRO A 718 -8.25 -41.15 -37.71
CA PRO A 718 -7.49 -42.33 -37.29
C PRO A 718 -5.98 -42.04 -37.34
N CYS A 719 -5.19 -42.84 -36.61
CA CYS A 719 -3.73 -42.77 -36.71
C CYS A 719 -3.27 -42.84 -38.17
N ARG A 720 -2.35 -41.94 -38.53
CA ARG A 720 -1.79 -41.86 -39.88
C ARG A 720 -1.09 -43.18 -40.26
N PRO A 721 -1.01 -43.51 -41.56
CA PRO A 721 -0.25 -44.66 -42.04
C PRO A 721 1.16 -44.70 -41.45
N GLY A 722 1.55 -45.84 -40.87
CA GLY A 722 2.83 -46.03 -40.18
C GLY A 722 2.77 -45.75 -38.67
N PHE A 723 1.63 -45.30 -38.16
CA PHE A 723 1.38 -45.11 -36.74
C PHE A 723 0.21 -45.99 -36.27
N LYS A 724 0.30 -46.50 -35.04
CA LYS A 724 -0.78 -47.25 -34.38
C LYS A 724 -1.20 -46.58 -33.09
N PHE A 725 -2.47 -46.72 -32.74
CA PHE A 725 -2.96 -46.25 -31.45
C PHE A 725 -2.42 -47.14 -30.33
N LYS A 726 -1.90 -46.53 -29.26
CA LYS A 726 -1.40 -47.22 -28.08
C LYS A 726 -1.72 -46.39 -26.83
N ASN A 727 -2.49 -46.98 -25.92
CA ASN A 727 -2.96 -46.38 -24.67
C ASN A 727 -3.80 -45.12 -24.90
N THR A 728 -3.15 -43.97 -25.10
CA THR A 728 -3.79 -42.65 -25.16
C THR A 728 -3.43 -41.84 -26.41
N ARG A 729 -2.56 -42.37 -27.28
CA ARG A 729 -2.05 -41.67 -28.48
C ARG A 729 -1.63 -42.60 -29.61
N CYS A 730 -1.53 -42.05 -30.81
CA CYS A 730 -0.85 -42.66 -31.94
C CYS A 730 0.66 -42.63 -31.72
N VAL A 731 1.32 -43.77 -31.91
CA VAL A 731 2.77 -43.95 -31.82
C VAL A 731 3.29 -44.64 -33.08
N CYS A 732 4.55 -44.41 -33.41
CA CYS A 732 5.21 -45.04 -34.56
C CYS A 732 5.10 -46.56 -34.47
N ASP A 733 4.65 -47.21 -35.55
CA ASP A 733 4.55 -48.66 -35.63
C ASP A 733 5.83 -49.27 -36.22
N LYS A 734 6.80 -49.53 -35.35
CA LYS A 734 8.09 -50.15 -35.72
C LYS A 734 7.98 -51.64 -36.09
N ASN A 735 6.79 -52.24 -36.01
CA ASN A 735 6.59 -53.63 -36.42
C ASN A 735 6.38 -53.76 -37.94
N ILE A 736 6.21 -52.64 -38.65
CA ILE A 736 6.08 -52.61 -40.11
C ILE A 736 7.48 -52.76 -40.71
N GLU A 737 7.67 -53.77 -41.55
CA GLU A 737 8.94 -54.03 -42.23
C GLU A 737 9.39 -52.81 -43.03
N GLY A 738 10.68 -52.48 -43.01
CA GLY A 738 11.21 -51.32 -43.73
C GLY A 738 10.91 -49.96 -43.07
N VAL A 739 10.15 -49.87 -41.98
CA VAL A 739 10.03 -48.63 -41.18
C VAL A 739 11.21 -48.51 -40.22
N LEU A 740 12.03 -47.47 -40.40
CA LEU A 740 13.21 -47.21 -39.57
C LEU A 740 12.84 -46.43 -38.31
N TRP A 741 12.14 -45.31 -38.47
CA TRP A 741 11.63 -44.47 -37.39
C TRP A 741 10.54 -43.52 -37.92
N CYS A 742 9.88 -42.79 -37.02
CA CYS A 742 8.88 -41.78 -37.40
C CYS A 742 9.20 -40.45 -36.74
N SER A 743 8.82 -39.35 -37.38
CA SER A 743 8.99 -38.01 -36.83
C SER A 743 8.21 -37.83 -35.53
N SER A 744 8.74 -36.97 -34.67
CA SER A 744 8.16 -36.69 -33.36
C SER A 744 6.84 -35.92 -33.42
N ASP A 745 6.51 -35.30 -34.56
CA ASP A 745 5.22 -34.62 -34.80
C ASP A 745 4.07 -35.60 -35.08
N GLY A 746 4.35 -36.89 -35.32
CA GLY A 746 3.35 -37.91 -35.59
C GLY A 746 2.85 -37.94 -37.04
N ARG A 747 3.57 -37.32 -37.99
CA ARG A 747 3.14 -37.18 -39.39
C ARG A 747 3.96 -37.96 -40.41
N THR A 748 5.27 -37.97 -40.24
CA THR A 748 6.22 -38.47 -41.24
C THR A 748 6.81 -39.79 -40.81
N VAL A 749 6.93 -40.71 -41.75
CA VAL A 749 7.57 -42.01 -41.56
C VAL A 749 8.89 -42.00 -42.32
N TYR A 750 9.94 -42.57 -41.74
CA TYR A 750 11.24 -42.72 -42.37
C TYR A 750 11.46 -44.20 -42.65
N LEU A 751 11.57 -44.54 -43.93
CA LEU A 751 11.75 -45.89 -44.41
C LEU A 751 13.24 -46.21 -44.57
N GLN A 752 13.60 -47.48 -44.46
CA GLN A 752 14.95 -47.95 -44.77
C GLN A 752 15.24 -47.73 -46.26
N GLU A 753 16.48 -47.39 -46.58
CA GLU A 753 16.90 -47.23 -47.98
C GLU A 753 16.70 -48.53 -48.77
N GLY A 754 16.11 -48.41 -49.96
CA GLY A 754 15.65 -49.56 -50.75
C GLY A 754 14.21 -49.97 -50.50
N TYR A 755 13.52 -49.40 -49.51
CA TYR A 755 12.08 -49.55 -49.31
C TYR A 755 11.32 -48.29 -49.74
N TRP A 756 10.10 -48.50 -50.24
CA TRP A 756 9.10 -47.45 -50.47
C TRP A 756 7.81 -47.75 -49.71
N GLY A 757 6.94 -46.75 -49.59
CA GLY A 757 5.68 -46.84 -48.90
C GLY A 757 4.49 -46.61 -49.83
N GLY A 758 3.34 -47.16 -49.48
CA GLY A 758 2.06 -46.86 -50.09
C GLY A 758 0.96 -46.90 -49.03
N ASN A 759 -0.08 -46.09 -49.20
CA ASN A 759 -1.24 -46.12 -48.32
C ASN A 759 -2.35 -46.98 -48.95
N ILE A 760 -2.70 -48.06 -48.29
CA ILE A 760 -3.83 -48.93 -48.69
C ILE A 760 -4.79 -48.99 -47.51
N ASP A 761 -6.02 -48.50 -47.69
CA ASP A 761 -7.07 -48.47 -46.68
C ASP A 761 -6.64 -47.85 -45.33
N GLY A 762 -5.80 -46.80 -45.39
CA GLY A 762 -5.30 -46.10 -44.20
C GLY A 762 -4.14 -46.81 -43.49
N ARG A 763 -3.60 -47.89 -44.06
CA ARG A 763 -2.43 -48.61 -43.55
C ARG A 763 -1.23 -48.38 -44.44
N LEU A 764 -0.07 -48.24 -43.81
CA LEU A 764 1.21 -48.19 -44.52
C LEU A 764 1.58 -49.61 -44.96
N VAL A 765 1.72 -49.78 -46.26
CA VAL A 765 2.32 -50.96 -46.88
C VAL A 765 3.70 -50.56 -47.39
N THR A 766 4.70 -51.36 -47.07
CA THR A 766 6.07 -51.17 -47.51
C THR A 766 6.51 -52.34 -48.38
N TYR A 767 7.42 -52.08 -49.30
CA TYR A 767 8.01 -53.13 -50.13
C TYR A 767 9.39 -52.70 -50.65
N PHE A 768 10.16 -53.66 -51.16
CA PHE A 768 11.41 -53.36 -51.85
C PHE A 768 11.12 -52.58 -53.12
N CYS A 769 11.81 -51.45 -53.27
CA CYS A 769 11.71 -50.62 -54.44
C CYS A 769 12.55 -51.20 -55.59
N PRO A 770 11.94 -51.53 -56.74
CA PRO A 770 12.67 -51.93 -57.94
C PRO A 770 13.66 -50.84 -58.38
N SER A 771 14.76 -51.27 -58.99
CA SER A 771 15.81 -50.35 -59.46
C SER A 771 15.20 -49.23 -60.32
N HIS A 772 15.49 -47.98 -59.96
CA HIS A 772 15.02 -46.76 -60.62
C HIS A 772 13.51 -46.49 -60.56
N TYR A 773 12.73 -47.11 -59.67
CA TYR A 773 11.30 -46.78 -59.57
C TYR A 773 10.98 -45.73 -58.49
N CYS A 774 11.80 -45.66 -57.45
CA CYS A 774 11.71 -44.67 -56.39
C CYS A 774 12.99 -43.85 -56.29
N LYS A 775 12.87 -42.70 -55.63
CA LYS A 775 13.97 -41.88 -55.16
C LYS A 775 13.89 -41.79 -53.64
N CYS A 776 15.05 -41.86 -53.00
CA CYS A 776 15.15 -41.66 -51.56
C CYS A 776 15.32 -40.16 -51.29
N GLU A 777 14.25 -39.50 -50.85
CA GLU A 777 14.36 -38.13 -50.36
C GLU A 777 14.82 -38.18 -48.90
N ARG A 778 15.99 -37.59 -48.62
CA ARG A 778 16.56 -37.51 -47.27
C ARG A 778 16.31 -36.12 -46.68
N ASN A 779 16.02 -36.07 -45.38
CA ASN A 779 15.88 -34.81 -44.65
C ASN A 779 17.18 -34.51 -43.90
N GLY A 780 18.09 -33.78 -44.57
CA GLY A 780 19.45 -33.53 -44.05
C GLY A 780 20.24 -34.84 -43.86
N ASP A 781 20.96 -34.93 -42.74
CA ASP A 781 21.80 -36.09 -42.39
C ASP A 781 21.03 -37.22 -41.67
N LEU A 782 19.70 -37.10 -41.54
CA LEU A 782 18.90 -38.10 -40.84
C LEU A 782 18.78 -39.39 -41.65
N PRO A 783 18.88 -40.57 -41.01
CA PRO A 783 18.88 -41.84 -41.72
C PRO A 783 17.49 -42.21 -42.25
N GLY A 784 17.43 -42.76 -43.46
CA GLY A 784 16.21 -43.27 -44.10
C GLY A 784 15.58 -42.31 -45.12
N CYS A 785 14.62 -42.84 -45.88
CA CYS A 785 13.89 -42.14 -46.93
C CYS A 785 12.56 -41.61 -46.38
N VAL A 786 12.26 -40.34 -46.62
CA VAL A 786 11.04 -39.67 -46.17
C VAL A 786 9.82 -40.24 -46.90
N PHE A 787 8.82 -40.71 -46.14
CA PHE A 787 7.51 -41.08 -46.65
C PHE A 787 6.42 -40.21 -46.02
N ASN A 788 5.64 -39.55 -46.87
CA ASN A 788 4.48 -38.76 -46.49
C ASN A 788 3.23 -39.33 -47.17
N ALA A 789 2.32 -39.91 -46.38
CA ALA A 789 1.08 -40.48 -46.91
C ALA A 789 0.14 -39.45 -47.57
N GLY A 790 0.34 -38.15 -47.35
CA GLY A 790 -0.39 -37.09 -48.06
C GLY A 790 0.20 -36.73 -49.42
N ARG A 791 1.40 -37.22 -49.74
CA ARG A 791 2.15 -36.96 -50.98
C ARG A 791 2.94 -38.20 -51.39
N GLU A 792 2.23 -39.31 -51.57
CA GLU A 792 2.85 -40.62 -51.84
C GLU A 792 3.71 -40.64 -53.11
N ASP A 793 3.40 -39.78 -54.08
CA ASP A 793 4.15 -39.65 -55.33
C ASP A 793 5.52 -38.99 -55.16
N ASP A 794 5.79 -38.30 -54.03
CA ASP A 794 7.06 -37.60 -53.80
C ASP A 794 8.24 -38.58 -53.78
N GLN A 795 8.02 -39.85 -53.40
CA GLN A 795 9.05 -40.89 -53.42
C GLN A 795 9.26 -41.53 -54.80
N CYS A 796 8.42 -41.22 -55.80
CA CYS A 796 8.45 -41.87 -57.10
C CYS A 796 9.48 -41.22 -58.04
N ALA A 797 10.13 -42.05 -58.86
CA ALA A 797 11.12 -41.63 -59.84
C ALA A 797 10.70 -42.00 -61.28
N HIS A 798 11.36 -41.40 -62.27
CA HIS A 798 11.28 -41.81 -63.69
C HIS A 798 9.86 -42.00 -64.24
N ASN A 799 9.03 -40.97 -64.09
CA ASN A 799 7.66 -40.91 -64.60
C ASN A 799 6.69 -41.95 -64.01
N ARG A 800 6.89 -42.29 -62.74
CA ARG A 800 6.00 -43.14 -61.94
C ARG A 800 5.15 -42.32 -60.97
N THR A 801 4.01 -42.88 -60.57
CA THR A 801 3.02 -42.32 -59.64
C THR A 801 2.24 -43.49 -59.00
N GLY A 802 1.38 -43.19 -58.04
CA GLY A 802 0.47 -44.12 -57.39
C GLY A 802 1.13 -44.93 -56.27
N VAL A 803 0.30 -45.76 -55.64
CA VAL A 803 0.70 -46.64 -54.53
C VAL A 803 1.93 -47.48 -54.93
N LEU A 804 2.97 -47.43 -54.11
CA LEU A 804 4.26 -48.10 -54.36
C LEU A 804 4.85 -47.76 -55.75
N CYS A 805 4.60 -46.55 -56.26
CA CYS A 805 5.01 -46.06 -57.58
C CYS A 805 4.75 -47.06 -58.74
N GLY A 806 3.74 -47.91 -58.59
CA GLY A 806 3.47 -49.00 -59.52
C GLY A 806 2.89 -48.52 -60.85
N LYS A 807 2.38 -47.29 -60.91
CA LYS A 807 1.67 -46.73 -62.06
C LYS A 807 2.56 -45.81 -62.88
N CYS A 808 2.44 -45.85 -64.20
CA CYS A 808 3.03 -44.85 -65.09
C CYS A 808 2.25 -43.54 -65.01
N MET A 809 2.94 -42.40 -65.09
CA MET A 809 2.28 -41.10 -65.23
C MET A 809 1.40 -41.07 -66.49
N LYS A 810 0.38 -40.20 -66.47
CA LYS A 810 -0.62 -40.12 -67.53
C LYS A 810 0.05 -39.88 -68.90
N GLY A 811 -0.31 -40.70 -69.89
CA GLY A 811 0.23 -40.65 -71.25
C GLY A 811 1.47 -41.51 -71.48
N LEU A 812 1.97 -42.20 -70.46
CA LEU A 812 3.13 -43.09 -70.54
C LEU A 812 2.72 -44.54 -70.27
N SER A 813 3.42 -45.47 -70.92
CA SER A 813 3.28 -46.91 -70.74
C SER A 813 4.66 -47.54 -70.57
N VAL A 814 4.71 -48.80 -70.17
CA VAL A 814 5.96 -49.53 -69.99
C VAL A 814 6.55 -49.88 -71.36
N GLY A 815 7.73 -49.36 -71.67
CA GLY A 815 8.51 -49.73 -72.86
C GLY A 815 9.65 -50.68 -72.50
N LEU A 816 9.73 -51.83 -73.17
CA LEU A 816 10.83 -52.80 -73.01
C LEU A 816 12.12 -52.25 -73.64
N ARG A 817 13.20 -52.13 -72.85
CA ARG A 817 14.55 -51.80 -73.34
C ARG A 817 15.47 -52.99 -73.07
N LEU A 818 15.85 -53.72 -74.12
CA LEU A 818 16.86 -54.79 -74.05
C LEU A 818 18.25 -54.18 -73.86
N VAL A 819 18.90 -54.45 -72.74
CA VAL A 819 20.32 -54.07 -72.51
C VAL A 819 21.16 -55.35 -72.45
N LYS A 820 22.14 -55.46 -73.35
CA LYS A 820 23.07 -56.59 -73.47
C LYS A 820 24.14 -56.45 -72.37
N GLN A 821 24.17 -57.36 -71.38
CA GLN A 821 25.23 -57.42 -70.37
C GLN A 821 26.46 -58.13 -70.96
N GLN A 822 27.61 -57.45 -70.99
CA GLN A 822 28.89 -58.00 -71.42
C GLN A 822 29.60 -58.60 -70.20
N ILE A 823 29.85 -59.90 -70.22
CA ILE A 823 30.65 -60.62 -69.22
C ILE A 823 32.12 -60.43 -69.60
N HIS A 824 32.92 -59.83 -68.71
CA HIS A 824 34.38 -59.90 -68.78
C HIS A 824 34.86 -61.14 -68.01
N LEU A 825 35.46 -62.08 -68.74
CA LEU A 825 36.32 -63.14 -68.20
C LEU A 825 37.78 -62.68 -68.35
N ASN A 826 38.57 -62.88 -67.29
CA ASN A 826 40.02 -62.65 -67.28
C ASN A 826 40.74 -63.54 -68.29
N GLN A 827 41.46 -62.92 -69.23
CA GLN A 827 42.90 -63.07 -69.45
C GLN A 827 43.43 -61.88 -70.23
#